data_AF-A0A7S4T310-F1
#
_entry.id   AF-A0A7S4T310-F1
#
_cell.length_a   1.000
_cell.length_b   1.000
_cell.length_c   1.000
_cell.angle_alpha   90.00
_cell.angle_beta   90.00
_cell.angle_gamma   90.00
#
_symmetry.space_group_name_H-M   'P 1'
#
loop_
_entity.id
_entity.type
_entity.pdbx_description
1 polymer ?
#
loop_
_entity_poly.entity_id
_entity_poly.type
_entity_poly.pdbx_seq_one_letter_code
_entity_poly.pdbx_strand_id
1 'polypeptide(L)'
;HFGSSSTCFQYGHLACDLSIRAMPASYNEAVYRMVSKWTETTRISFVKDAKRPGTKSYERYQSYSQARYVGEALRLGAKPEDLVHDYAKKYCKMHKDQRVKVPEGIMGEEEKAIFRKFLKHMRGPSGCNMRKVQAKKLKALEKLKKLGIDFKDMRGEKNGQETNDLQALRLAADCAAGELLAEAETAGRKISEKDVMRVLELWAFRKNESRLNVLPKGKQWVNSDTLGLIRDRTGKFIVTAPTRDYPNFMTVLTRYLTDRRPAELECDFPFTTISLNYGYAAKRHRDSGNLGPSMIKAFGKFKGGQLNYWPDDDKNTSLENLRDEDKVSMDLSQGLALFDGNRAHEVDPFTGERFSLVYFSIDKYWKATTEVLDSLRERNYSIPTEETMALARTLLPAPRGYASGQSLTSMFGVNEKPKVYQWIESQESDAAPTVPIGRGQVRTVQTVQKPQQKEVPKSADLKALFMGVCTPARGAEPSSPAEAAAGAAEDSPKPDATPKCADLKAMFSGAAPAGQKNAEGARTPLRSDAQEEAQPSSTPPRKESLLGGKRSMLTSGKKAKKAKTAEQGTKASKAKGAAKEVAEASKEPAGTAMEEEEEAPRAEELAKETLPTAEELASSKFCPAEAQKGVRWSSLLARALQVAVTSPEASIVSLSNTFRALLHASEDPLNDLCQALESLMLPAADRLPPKALREALAQWGTAKAGNAEVLRALAQAFALTRPARASAPAEPRTFASEEGRRAMLAAMERALARAHGESGGRFEPLLRALLADCRPAELYCRCGPRCGAALLPMAAQETRDLEVLLSELAGSAVLVEQCYPGQRLQVHKSAAGSLAIFSGVREVAGTVLEEALMSALRESIQARECIVEAVLQRDAQEAPEGVLQVFDCLWQDGRPLVRRSLRQRRAALEQVLRPCGSVRIPPSEEFALEDPPTAEVLGSLLEEAGACNCRGVMVKRLEREYEAGCTSSACYALLRPGA
;
A
#
# COMPACT_ATOMS: atom_id res chain seq x y z
N HIS A 1 37.47 9.36 35.94
CA HIS A 1 37.33 9.94 37.29
C HIS A 1 36.38 11.14 37.20
N PHE A 2 35.27 11.28 37.92
CA PHE A 2 34.47 10.43 38.85
C PHE A 2 32.97 10.76 38.57
N GLY A 3 31.94 10.02 39.03
CA GLY A 3 31.92 8.71 39.70
C GLY A 3 31.09 8.64 41.00
N SER A 4 29.75 8.53 40.92
CA SER A 4 28.80 8.21 42.03
C SER A 4 27.37 8.05 41.45
N SER A 5 26.68 6.89 41.45
CA SER A 5 26.09 6.07 42.55
C SER A 5 24.72 6.57 43.07
N SER A 6 23.72 5.78 43.49
CA SER A 6 23.12 4.49 43.01
C SER A 6 22.20 3.89 44.09
N THR A 7 20.88 3.87 43.89
CA THR A 7 19.87 3.05 44.61
C THR A 7 18.72 2.82 43.62
N CYS A 8 18.31 1.61 43.21
CA CYS A 8 18.21 0.28 43.82
C CYS A 8 17.09 0.15 44.85
N PHE A 9 15.97 -0.44 44.39
CA PHE A 9 15.05 -1.23 45.20
C PHE A 9 14.70 -2.49 44.40
N GLN A 10 14.82 -3.66 45.02
CA GLN A 10 14.48 -4.95 44.41
C GLN A 10 13.16 -5.46 44.97
N TYR A 11 12.30 -5.97 44.08
CA TYR A 11 11.53 -7.19 44.33
C TYR A 11 11.39 -7.92 42.99
N GLY A 12 11.50 -9.24 42.99
CA GLY A 12 11.38 -10.03 41.77
C GLY A 12 11.04 -11.47 42.06
N HIS A 13 10.43 -12.15 41.08
CA HIS A 13 10.34 -13.60 41.03
C HIS A 13 10.27 -14.09 39.58
N LEU A 14 11.13 -15.06 39.25
CA LEU A 14 11.17 -15.93 38.07
C LEU A 14 10.77 -15.31 36.70
N ALA A 15 11.75 -14.70 36.03
CA ALA A 15 11.74 -14.62 34.56
C ALA A 15 12.32 -15.92 33.96
N CYS A 16 11.48 -16.76 33.35
CA CYS A 16 11.94 -17.91 32.56
C CYS A 16 12.45 -17.45 31.18
N ASP A 17 13.70 -16.98 31.13
CA ASP A 17 14.35 -16.55 29.87
C ASP A 17 14.59 -17.72 28.92
N LEU A 18 13.74 -17.83 27.90
CA LEU A 18 13.98 -18.58 26.66
C LEU A 18 13.86 -17.66 25.45
N SER A 19 14.59 -16.54 25.49
CA SER A 19 14.73 -15.60 24.38
C SER A 19 15.25 -16.30 23.12
N ILE A 20 14.43 -16.29 22.05
CA ILE A 20 14.83 -16.74 20.73
C ILE A 20 15.75 -15.67 20.12
N ARG A 21 17.05 -15.77 20.43
CA ARG A 21 18.08 -14.91 19.83
C ARG A 21 18.19 -15.19 18.33
N ALA A 22 18.36 -14.12 17.54
CA ALA A 22 18.37 -14.20 16.09
C ALA A 22 19.46 -15.15 15.55
N MET A 23 19.09 -15.99 14.58
CA MET A 23 20.04 -16.90 13.92
C MET A 23 20.81 -16.19 12.80
N PRO A 24 22.13 -16.44 12.64
CA PRO A 24 22.95 -15.80 11.62
C PRO A 24 22.63 -16.28 10.20
N ALA A 25 22.88 -15.42 9.22
CA ALA A 25 22.58 -15.67 7.82
C ALA A 25 23.66 -16.54 7.13
N SER A 26 23.51 -17.86 7.16
CA SER A 26 23.98 -18.78 6.08
C SER A 26 23.57 -20.23 6.37
N TYR A 27 22.47 -20.68 5.76
CA TYR A 27 22.04 -22.09 5.80
C TYR A 27 21.92 -22.67 4.39
N ASN A 28 22.84 -23.58 4.06
CA ASN A 28 22.71 -24.48 2.92
C ASN A 28 21.77 -25.64 3.33
N GLU A 29 20.69 -25.87 2.58
CA GLU A 29 19.68 -26.88 2.92
C GLU A 29 20.29 -28.30 3.05
N ALA A 30 21.27 -28.65 2.21
CA ALA A 30 21.92 -29.95 2.24
C ALA A 30 22.69 -30.19 3.55
N VAL A 31 23.27 -29.14 4.14
CA VAL A 31 23.94 -29.21 5.46
C VAL A 31 22.90 -29.54 6.54
N TYR A 32 21.80 -28.78 6.63
CA TYR A 32 20.77 -29.02 7.64
C TYR A 32 20.07 -30.38 7.45
N ARG A 33 19.83 -30.78 6.19
CA ARG A 33 19.27 -32.09 5.82
C ARG A 33 20.22 -33.27 6.10
N MET A 34 21.53 -33.01 6.26
CA MET A 34 22.49 -34.00 6.75
C MET A 34 22.53 -34.04 8.28
N VAL A 35 22.75 -32.91 8.96
CA VAL A 35 22.91 -32.86 10.43
C VAL A 35 21.63 -33.32 11.15
N SER A 36 20.44 -33.04 10.61
CA SER A 36 19.17 -33.54 11.16
C SER A 36 18.97 -35.07 11.07
N LYS A 37 19.81 -35.79 10.31
CA LYS A 37 19.86 -37.27 10.26
C LYS A 37 20.83 -37.89 11.29
N TRP A 38 21.70 -37.10 11.92
CA TRP A 38 22.68 -37.61 12.87
C TRP A 38 22.02 -38.31 14.06
N THR A 39 22.73 -39.29 14.60
CA THR A 39 22.46 -40.06 15.83
C THR A 39 23.48 -39.66 16.90
N GLU A 40 23.21 -39.97 18.18
CA GLU A 40 24.19 -39.80 19.27
C GLU A 40 25.54 -40.48 18.96
N THR A 41 25.45 -41.65 18.32
CA THR A 41 26.56 -42.49 17.84
C THR A 41 27.20 -42.07 16.51
N THR A 42 26.76 -40.97 15.88
CA THR A 42 27.34 -40.52 14.61
C THR A 42 28.77 -40.05 14.83
N ARG A 43 29.73 -40.71 14.17
CA ARG A 43 31.16 -40.38 14.25
C ARG A 43 31.48 -39.06 13.56
N ILE A 44 32.14 -38.18 14.31
CA ILE A 44 32.60 -36.87 13.85
C ILE A 44 34.04 -36.62 14.28
N SER A 45 34.72 -35.74 13.56
CA SER A 45 36.03 -35.21 13.93
C SER A 45 36.11 -33.73 13.59
N PHE A 46 36.65 -32.93 14.49
CA PHE A 46 36.79 -31.49 14.31
C PHE A 46 38.20 -31.12 13.80
N VAL A 47 38.31 -29.94 13.18
CA VAL A 47 39.58 -29.38 12.73
C VAL A 47 40.17 -28.56 13.88
N LYS A 48 41.38 -28.92 14.34
CA LYS A 48 42.04 -28.23 15.45
C LYS A 48 42.15 -26.72 15.17
N ASP A 49 41.88 -25.90 16.17
CA ASP A 49 42.05 -24.44 16.16
C ASP A 49 41.28 -23.69 15.03
N ALA A 50 40.25 -24.30 14.43
CA ALA A 50 39.53 -23.76 13.27
C ALA A 50 38.64 -22.52 13.53
N LYS A 51 38.51 -22.06 14.78
CA LYS A 51 37.79 -20.82 15.14
C LYS A 51 38.76 -19.79 15.67
N ARG A 52 38.58 -18.53 15.28
CA ARG A 52 39.40 -17.42 15.78
C ARG A 52 39.09 -17.11 17.27
N PRO A 53 40.11 -16.79 18.09
CA PRO A 53 39.92 -16.23 19.43
C PRO A 53 38.94 -15.06 19.46
N GLY A 54 38.29 -14.84 20.61
CA GLY A 54 37.30 -13.77 20.80
C GLY A 54 35.95 -13.96 20.10
N THR A 55 35.76 -15.03 19.31
CA THR A 55 34.44 -15.32 18.69
C THR A 55 33.48 -16.01 19.67
N LYS A 56 32.17 -15.74 19.56
CA LYS A 56 31.10 -16.21 20.48
C LYS A 56 30.91 -17.75 20.58
N SER A 57 31.76 -18.55 19.92
CA SER A 57 31.81 -20.01 20.06
C SER A 57 33.22 -20.58 20.24
N TYR A 58 34.27 -19.74 20.33
CA TYR A 58 35.67 -20.16 20.46
C TYR A 58 35.91 -21.03 21.71
N GLU A 59 35.59 -20.50 22.88
CA GLU A 59 35.78 -21.18 24.18
C GLU A 59 35.08 -22.55 24.23
N ARG A 60 33.83 -22.61 23.76
CA ARG A 60 33.10 -23.89 23.69
C ARG A 60 33.72 -24.86 22.69
N TYR A 61 34.21 -24.36 21.54
CA TYR A 61 34.86 -25.18 20.52
C TYR A 61 36.14 -25.83 21.05
N GLN A 62 36.91 -25.16 21.91
CA GLN A 62 38.07 -25.78 22.57
C GLN A 62 37.68 -27.01 23.42
N SER A 63 36.50 -26.99 24.04
CA SER A 63 35.93 -28.14 24.75
C SER A 63 35.39 -29.22 23.79
N TYR A 64 34.40 -28.90 22.94
CA TYR A 64 33.72 -29.94 22.16
C TYR A 64 34.44 -30.41 20.90
N SER A 65 35.50 -29.72 20.44
CA SER A 65 36.31 -30.20 19.29
C SER A 65 37.06 -31.50 19.58
N GLN A 66 37.20 -31.87 20.86
CA GLN A 66 37.81 -33.13 21.30
C GLN A 66 36.89 -34.35 21.12
N ALA A 67 35.59 -34.11 20.87
CA ALA A 67 34.58 -35.16 20.75
C ALA A 67 34.72 -36.01 19.47
N ARG A 68 34.48 -37.31 19.63
CA ARG A 68 34.53 -38.34 18.58
C ARG A 68 33.14 -38.68 18.04
N TYR A 69 32.09 -38.31 18.78
CA TYR A 69 30.69 -38.60 18.47
C TYR A 69 29.79 -37.38 18.75
N VAL A 70 28.65 -37.29 18.06
CA VAL A 70 27.70 -36.17 18.22
C VAL A 70 27.16 -36.04 19.64
N GLY A 71 26.85 -37.14 20.32
CA GLY A 71 26.38 -37.12 21.71
C GLY A 71 27.42 -36.54 22.68
N GLU A 72 28.68 -36.93 22.51
CA GLU A 72 29.81 -36.42 23.30
C GLU A 72 30.07 -34.93 23.07
N ALA A 73 29.97 -34.45 21.82
CA ALA A 73 30.11 -33.03 21.50
C ALA A 73 29.06 -32.17 22.22
N LEU A 74 27.80 -32.64 22.25
CA LEU A 74 26.71 -31.97 22.97
C LEU A 74 26.95 -31.95 24.49
N ARG A 75 27.47 -33.04 25.08
CA ARG A 75 27.88 -33.08 26.50
C ARG A 75 29.00 -32.08 26.80
N LEU A 76 29.97 -31.94 25.90
CA LEU A 76 31.07 -30.97 26.00
C LEU A 76 30.66 -29.53 25.61
N GLY A 77 29.36 -29.23 25.55
CA GLY A 77 28.82 -27.87 25.40
C GLY A 77 28.58 -27.41 23.96
N ALA A 78 28.65 -28.29 22.96
CA ALA A 78 28.22 -27.93 21.61
C ALA A 78 26.73 -27.60 21.57
N LYS A 79 26.38 -26.51 20.90
CA LYS A 79 24.98 -26.18 20.61
C LYS A 79 24.56 -26.77 19.25
N PRO A 80 23.25 -26.96 18.98
CA PRO A 80 22.79 -27.40 17.66
C PRO A 80 23.30 -26.50 16.53
N GLU A 81 23.33 -25.18 16.76
CA GLU A 81 23.80 -24.17 15.81
C GLU A 81 25.32 -24.24 15.61
N ASP A 82 26.09 -24.56 16.66
CA ASP A 82 27.54 -24.81 16.56
C ASP A 82 27.81 -25.99 15.60
N LEU A 83 27.13 -27.13 15.79
CA LEU A 83 27.31 -28.32 14.96
C LEU A 83 26.91 -28.10 13.49
N VAL A 84 25.81 -27.38 13.23
CA VAL A 84 25.39 -27.07 11.84
C VAL A 84 26.36 -26.10 11.17
N HIS A 85 26.79 -25.05 11.88
CA HIS A 85 27.79 -24.10 11.37
C HIS A 85 29.11 -24.79 11.06
N ASP A 86 29.59 -25.64 11.97
CA ASP A 86 30.91 -26.26 11.85
C ASP A 86 30.94 -27.34 10.77
N TYR A 87 29.83 -28.07 10.56
CA TYR A 87 29.69 -28.94 9.39
C TYR A 87 29.61 -28.12 8.08
N ALA A 88 28.89 -26.98 8.06
CA ALA A 88 28.82 -26.10 6.88
C ALA A 88 30.18 -25.50 6.49
N LYS A 89 30.99 -25.12 7.47
CA LYS A 89 32.35 -24.57 7.28
C LYS A 89 33.44 -25.65 7.14
N LYS A 90 33.08 -26.95 7.18
CA LYS A 90 34.02 -28.10 7.18
C LYS A 90 34.96 -28.15 8.40
N TYR A 91 34.67 -27.37 9.45
CA TYR A 91 35.33 -27.41 10.76
C TYR A 91 34.95 -28.66 11.56
N CYS A 92 33.85 -29.32 11.18
CA CYS A 92 33.44 -30.65 11.61
C CYS A 92 33.27 -31.54 10.38
N LYS A 93 33.79 -32.78 10.45
CA LYS A 93 33.71 -33.79 9.38
C LYS A 93 33.00 -35.02 9.92
N MET A 94 31.95 -35.48 9.23
CA MET A 94 31.26 -36.73 9.51
C MET A 94 31.98 -37.90 8.83
N HIS A 95 32.22 -38.99 9.55
CA HIS A 95 32.83 -40.20 8.99
C HIS A 95 31.80 -41.00 8.18
N LYS A 96 32.23 -41.61 7.08
CA LYS A 96 31.35 -42.41 6.20
C LYS A 96 31.03 -43.79 6.77
N ASP A 97 31.96 -44.39 7.51
CA ASP A 97 31.76 -45.71 8.13
C ASP A 97 30.89 -45.63 9.39
N GLN A 98 29.64 -46.08 9.22
CA GLN A 98 28.67 -46.26 10.29
C GLN A 98 28.68 -47.68 10.88
N ARG A 99 29.58 -48.56 10.43
CA ARG A 99 29.65 -49.98 10.81
C ARG A 99 30.78 -50.30 11.80
N VAL A 100 30.68 -49.74 12.99
CA VAL A 100 31.29 -50.33 14.19
C VAL A 100 30.16 -50.53 15.21
N LYS A 101 30.04 -51.72 15.80
CA LYS A 101 29.17 -51.91 16.97
C LYS A 101 29.67 -50.98 18.06
N VAL A 102 28.93 -49.90 18.34
CA VAL A 102 29.16 -49.09 19.54
C VAL A 102 28.77 -49.98 20.73
N PRO A 103 29.66 -50.22 21.72
CA PRO A 103 29.32 -51.01 22.88
C PRO A 103 28.04 -50.51 23.57
N GLU A 104 27.14 -51.43 23.88
CA GLU A 104 25.92 -51.12 24.62
C GLU A 104 26.30 -50.62 26.01
N GLY A 105 25.76 -49.46 26.41
CA GLY A 105 26.02 -48.86 27.72
C GLY A 105 27.03 -47.70 27.76
N ILE A 106 27.62 -47.25 26.64
CA ILE A 106 28.57 -46.09 26.66
C ILE A 106 27.93 -44.78 27.18
N MET A 107 26.61 -44.61 27.09
CA MET A 107 25.94 -43.33 27.37
C MET A 107 24.76 -43.42 28.34
N GLY A 108 24.70 -42.47 29.27
CA GLY A 108 23.71 -42.36 30.34
C GLY A 108 22.36 -41.78 29.90
N GLU A 109 21.36 -41.85 30.79
CA GLU A 109 20.00 -41.32 30.55
C GLU A 109 20.01 -39.80 30.30
N GLU A 110 20.88 -39.06 31.00
CA GLU A 110 21.04 -37.61 30.83
C GLU A 110 21.56 -37.25 29.43
N GLU A 111 22.59 -37.94 28.92
CA GLU A 111 23.12 -37.67 27.58
C GLU A 111 22.09 -38.03 26.50
N LYS A 112 21.33 -39.11 26.71
CA LYS A 112 20.15 -39.43 25.88
C LYS A 112 19.08 -38.36 26.00
N ALA A 113 18.88 -37.71 27.15
CA ALA A 113 17.95 -36.58 27.30
C ALA A 113 18.45 -35.32 26.56
N ILE A 114 19.75 -35.03 26.62
CA ILE A 114 20.42 -33.96 25.84
C ILE A 114 20.28 -34.25 24.34
N PHE A 115 20.51 -35.48 23.90
CA PHE A 115 20.36 -35.85 22.49
C PHE A 115 18.90 -35.84 22.02
N ARG A 116 17.95 -36.31 22.84
CA ARG A 116 16.50 -36.14 22.61
C ARG A 116 16.12 -34.65 22.49
N LYS A 117 16.74 -33.75 23.28
CA LYS A 117 16.58 -32.29 23.21
C LYS A 117 17.20 -31.68 21.94
N PHE A 118 18.38 -32.13 21.52
CA PHE A 118 19.02 -31.77 20.25
C PHE A 118 18.16 -32.19 19.04
N LEU A 119 17.66 -33.44 19.01
CA LEU A 119 16.76 -33.88 17.95
C LEU A 119 15.44 -33.10 17.94
N LYS A 120 14.88 -32.76 19.11
CA LYS A 120 13.69 -31.90 19.22
C LYS A 120 13.94 -30.48 18.72
N HIS A 121 15.15 -29.94 18.87
CA HIS A 121 15.56 -28.67 18.25
C HIS A 121 15.71 -28.82 16.72
N MET A 122 16.43 -29.84 16.26
CA MET A 122 16.74 -30.07 14.84
C MET A 122 15.55 -30.57 13.98
N ARG A 123 14.49 -31.10 14.61
CA ARG A 123 13.31 -31.67 13.93
C ARG A 123 12.00 -30.93 14.27
N GLY A 124 12.00 -30.14 15.34
CA GLY A 124 10.82 -29.42 15.85
C GLY A 124 9.94 -30.27 16.79
N PRO A 125 8.99 -29.63 17.51
CA PRO A 125 7.93 -30.35 18.23
C PRO A 125 7.00 -31.09 17.26
N SER A 126 6.43 -32.22 17.68
CA SER A 126 5.46 -33.00 16.89
C SER A 126 4.30 -32.13 16.40
N GLY A 127 4.18 -32.00 15.06
CA GLY A 127 3.26 -31.09 14.37
C GLY A 127 3.96 -29.96 13.61
N CYS A 128 5.11 -29.48 14.10
CA CYS A 128 5.91 -28.45 13.43
C CYS A 128 6.91 -29.09 12.46
N ASN A 129 6.53 -29.28 11.19
CA ASN A 129 7.49 -29.76 10.18
C ASN A 129 8.52 -28.66 9.84
N MET A 130 9.63 -28.62 10.58
CA MET A 130 10.66 -27.57 10.46
C MET A 130 11.22 -27.44 9.03
N ARG A 131 11.23 -28.52 8.24
CA ARG A 131 11.61 -28.46 6.82
C ARG A 131 10.67 -27.57 6.01
N LYS A 132 9.36 -27.61 6.28
CA LYS A 132 8.39 -26.69 5.66
C LYS A 132 8.61 -25.25 6.12
N VAL A 133 8.84 -25.01 7.41
CA VAL A 133 9.10 -23.65 7.94
C VAL A 133 10.37 -23.05 7.33
N GLN A 134 11.42 -23.86 7.17
CA GLN A 134 12.68 -23.45 6.55
C GLN A 134 12.55 -23.27 5.04
N ALA A 135 11.88 -24.18 4.33
CA ALA A 135 11.61 -24.03 2.89
C ALA A 135 10.70 -22.83 2.59
N LYS A 136 9.72 -22.56 3.45
CA LYS A 136 8.87 -21.36 3.43
C LYS A 136 9.70 -20.09 3.60
N LYS A 137 10.60 -20.04 4.58
CA LYS A 137 11.54 -18.93 4.76
C LYS A 137 12.49 -18.79 3.57
N LEU A 138 12.97 -19.88 2.99
CA LEU A 138 13.85 -19.85 1.82
C LEU A 138 13.11 -19.33 0.57
N LYS A 139 11.93 -19.87 0.24
CA LYS A 139 11.04 -19.37 -0.84
C LYS A 139 10.75 -17.87 -0.68
N ALA A 140 10.44 -17.43 0.54
CA ALA A 140 10.14 -16.03 0.83
C ALA A 140 11.37 -15.11 0.66
N LEU A 141 12.53 -15.51 1.18
CA LEU A 141 13.77 -14.76 1.02
C LEU A 141 14.24 -14.72 -0.45
N GLU A 142 14.08 -15.83 -1.19
CA GLU A 142 14.32 -15.89 -2.63
C GLU A 142 13.38 -14.92 -3.39
N LYS A 143 12.10 -14.88 -3.01
CA LYS A 143 11.12 -13.95 -3.59
C LYS A 143 11.45 -12.49 -3.29
N LEU A 144 11.76 -12.14 -2.03
CA LEU A 144 12.20 -10.78 -1.67
C LEU A 144 13.48 -10.38 -2.40
N LYS A 145 14.44 -11.30 -2.58
CA LYS A 145 15.64 -11.07 -3.39
C LYS A 145 15.30 -10.80 -4.86
N LYS A 146 14.37 -11.56 -5.46
CA LYS A 146 13.82 -11.33 -6.83
C LYS A 146 12.99 -10.04 -6.96
N LEU A 147 12.71 -9.36 -5.85
CA LEU A 147 12.01 -8.09 -5.76
C LEU A 147 12.92 -6.95 -5.25
N GLY A 148 14.24 -7.18 -5.13
CA GLY A 148 15.20 -6.15 -4.72
C GLY A 148 15.05 -5.68 -3.27
N ILE A 149 14.56 -6.51 -2.37
CA ILE A 149 14.33 -6.18 -0.95
C ILE A 149 15.34 -6.95 -0.09
N ASP A 150 16.29 -6.26 0.58
CA ASP A 150 17.15 -6.93 1.57
C ASP A 150 16.35 -7.18 2.86
N PHE A 151 16.58 -8.35 3.44
CA PHE A 151 16.08 -8.71 4.75
C PHE A 151 16.59 -7.76 5.86
N LYS A 152 17.76 -7.13 5.67
CA LYS A 152 18.33 -6.15 6.61
C LYS A 152 17.50 -4.86 6.75
N ASP A 153 16.76 -4.46 5.73
CA ASP A 153 15.99 -3.21 5.72
C ASP A 153 14.69 -3.31 6.53
N MET A 154 14.25 -4.53 6.81
CA MET A 154 13.16 -4.85 7.72
C MET A 154 13.51 -4.38 9.13
N ARG A 155 12.82 -3.36 9.64
CA ARG A 155 13.07 -2.80 10.99
C ARG A 155 12.10 -3.31 12.08
N GLY A 156 11.07 -4.07 11.71
CA GLY A 156 10.00 -4.50 12.62
C GLY A 156 9.16 -3.34 13.18
N GLU A 157 8.16 -3.65 14.01
CA GLU A 157 7.49 -2.61 14.82
C GLU A 157 8.33 -2.34 16.08
N LYS A 158 8.77 -1.09 16.27
CA LYS A 158 9.60 -0.65 17.42
C LYS A 158 9.02 -1.01 18.80
N ASN A 159 7.70 -1.18 18.90
CA ASN A 159 7.00 -1.50 20.15
C ASN A 159 6.64 -3.00 20.29
N GLY A 160 7.28 -3.87 19.49
CA GLY A 160 7.56 -5.25 19.89
C GLY A 160 6.42 -6.27 19.78
N GLN A 161 5.81 -6.43 18.59
CA GLN A 161 4.95 -7.60 18.29
C GLN A 161 5.29 -8.33 16.98
N GLU A 162 5.95 -7.68 16.03
CA GLU A 162 6.40 -8.27 14.77
C GLU A 162 7.93 -8.18 14.62
N THR A 163 8.58 -9.32 14.38
CA THR A 163 10.03 -9.43 14.14
C THR A 163 10.35 -9.31 12.66
N ASN A 164 11.59 -8.97 12.31
CA ASN A 164 12.07 -8.89 10.92
C ASN A 164 11.80 -10.19 10.14
N ASP A 165 11.97 -11.35 10.79
CA ASP A 165 11.65 -12.68 10.25
C ASP A 165 10.16 -12.82 9.88
N LEU A 166 9.26 -12.33 10.74
CA LEU A 166 7.82 -12.36 10.54
C LEU A 166 7.39 -11.34 9.47
N GLN A 167 7.95 -10.13 9.52
CA GLN A 167 7.72 -9.04 8.56
C GLN A 167 8.11 -9.45 7.13
N ALA A 168 9.29 -10.05 6.96
CA ALA A 168 9.76 -10.53 5.65
C ALA A 168 8.87 -11.64 5.06
N LEU A 169 8.45 -12.60 5.89
CA LEU A 169 7.55 -13.68 5.46
C LEU A 169 6.17 -13.15 5.04
N ARG A 170 5.63 -12.17 5.77
CA ARG A 170 4.35 -11.51 5.46
C ARG A 170 4.44 -10.62 4.23
N LEU A 171 5.50 -9.84 4.06
CA LEU A 171 5.71 -9.05 2.84
C LEU A 171 5.89 -9.95 1.61
N ALA A 172 6.59 -11.08 1.73
CA ALA A 172 6.69 -12.05 0.64
C ALA A 172 5.32 -12.65 0.26
N ALA A 173 4.42 -12.85 1.23
CA ALA A 173 3.03 -13.27 0.99
C ALA A 173 2.20 -12.17 0.34
N ASP A 174 2.38 -10.91 0.76
CA ASP A 174 1.70 -9.75 0.17
C ASP A 174 2.12 -9.46 -1.27
N CYS A 175 3.42 -9.48 -1.57
CA CYS A 175 3.91 -9.36 -2.94
C CYS A 175 3.44 -10.54 -3.82
N ALA A 176 3.32 -11.74 -3.25
CA ALA A 176 2.73 -12.88 -3.96
C ALA A 176 1.22 -12.72 -4.20
N ALA A 177 0.51 -12.05 -3.29
CA ALA A 177 -0.90 -11.70 -3.45
C ALA A 177 -1.09 -10.59 -4.51
N GLY A 178 -0.21 -9.60 -4.56
CA GLY A 178 -0.25 -8.53 -5.58
C GLY A 178 -0.03 -9.06 -7.00
N GLU A 179 0.98 -9.91 -7.21
CA GLU A 179 1.15 -10.65 -8.48
C GLU A 179 -0.11 -11.44 -8.85
N LEU A 180 -0.66 -12.18 -7.88
CA LEU A 180 -1.80 -13.06 -8.08
C LEU A 180 -3.08 -12.30 -8.42
N LEU A 181 -3.32 -11.16 -7.78
CA LEU A 181 -4.44 -10.27 -8.09
C LEU A 181 -4.31 -9.73 -9.53
N ALA A 182 -3.11 -9.35 -9.96
CA ALA A 182 -2.86 -8.92 -11.33
C ALA A 182 -3.02 -10.07 -12.36
N GLU A 183 -2.54 -11.28 -12.05
CA GLU A 183 -2.79 -12.49 -12.85
C GLU A 183 -4.29 -12.80 -12.96
N ALA A 184 -5.04 -12.67 -11.86
CA ALA A 184 -6.47 -12.96 -11.82
C ALA A 184 -7.26 -11.92 -12.64
N GLU A 185 -6.96 -10.63 -12.46
CA GLU A 185 -7.62 -9.54 -13.19
C GLU A 185 -7.32 -9.60 -14.70
N THR A 186 -6.06 -9.85 -15.08
CA THR A 186 -5.65 -9.95 -16.49
C THR A 186 -6.32 -11.12 -17.22
N ALA A 187 -6.62 -12.21 -16.49
CA ALA A 187 -7.30 -13.37 -17.02
C ALA A 187 -8.83 -13.34 -16.82
N GLY A 188 -9.40 -12.25 -16.28
CA GLY A 188 -10.84 -12.12 -15.99
C GLY A 188 -11.38 -13.18 -15.03
N ARG A 189 -10.51 -13.81 -14.22
CA ARG A 189 -10.85 -15.00 -13.42
C ARG A 189 -11.08 -14.68 -11.96
N LYS A 190 -11.88 -15.52 -11.30
CA LYS A 190 -12.01 -15.54 -9.84
C LYS A 190 -10.72 -16.03 -9.17
N ILE A 191 -10.52 -15.62 -7.92
CA ILE A 191 -9.57 -16.21 -6.98
C ILE A 191 -9.99 -17.66 -6.70
N SER A 192 -9.04 -18.58 -6.54
CA SER A 192 -9.29 -20.00 -6.28
C SER A 192 -8.74 -20.49 -4.92
N GLU A 193 -9.13 -21.70 -4.50
CA GLU A 193 -8.47 -22.41 -3.39
C GLU A 193 -6.94 -22.50 -3.58
N LYS A 194 -6.49 -22.74 -4.82
CA LYS A 194 -5.07 -22.84 -5.21
C LYS A 194 -4.35 -21.51 -4.94
N ASP A 195 -5.02 -20.40 -5.22
CA ASP A 195 -4.50 -19.04 -5.02
C ASP A 195 -4.39 -18.66 -3.55
N VAL A 196 -5.45 -18.92 -2.76
CA VAL A 196 -5.42 -18.70 -1.30
C VAL A 196 -4.31 -19.54 -0.66
N MET A 197 -4.14 -20.79 -1.09
CA MET A 197 -3.01 -21.62 -0.65
C MET A 197 -1.64 -21.06 -1.06
N ARG A 198 -1.47 -20.50 -2.28
CA ARG A 198 -0.22 -19.87 -2.73
C ARG A 198 0.24 -18.74 -1.80
N VAL A 199 -0.69 -17.95 -1.24
CA VAL A 199 -0.36 -16.86 -0.30
C VAL A 199 -0.26 -17.34 1.16
N LEU A 200 -1.13 -18.27 1.60
CA LEU A 200 -1.05 -18.88 2.94
C LEU A 200 0.21 -19.73 3.13
N GLU A 201 0.72 -20.37 2.08
CA GLU A 201 2.02 -21.05 2.09
C GLU A 201 3.17 -20.08 2.40
N LEU A 202 3.04 -18.78 2.16
CA LEU A 202 4.04 -17.76 2.50
C LEU A 202 3.74 -17.03 3.82
N TRP A 203 2.46 -16.81 4.18
CA TRP A 203 2.07 -16.09 5.38
C TRP A 203 2.64 -16.68 6.67
N ALA A 204 3.33 -15.88 7.47
CA ALA A 204 3.82 -16.30 8.77
C ALA A 204 2.95 -15.77 9.91
N PHE A 205 2.79 -16.62 10.92
CA PHE A 205 1.91 -16.38 12.05
C PHE A 205 2.67 -15.82 13.23
N ARG A 206 2.03 -14.92 13.97
CA ARG A 206 2.47 -14.61 15.33
C ARG A 206 1.99 -15.71 16.29
N LYS A 207 2.77 -16.00 17.34
CA LYS A 207 2.28 -16.79 18.48
C LYS A 207 1.18 -16.01 19.19
N ASN A 208 0.02 -16.63 19.35
CA ASN A 208 -1.13 -16.05 20.03
C ASN A 208 -1.34 -16.75 21.38
N GLU A 209 -1.09 -16.00 22.45
CA GLU A 209 -1.21 -16.43 23.85
C GLU A 209 -2.51 -15.90 24.50
N SER A 210 -3.25 -15.00 23.84
CA SER A 210 -4.46 -14.37 24.38
C SER A 210 -5.77 -15.09 24.04
N ARG A 211 -5.83 -15.90 22.96
CA ARG A 211 -6.99 -16.75 22.63
C ARG A 211 -7.11 -17.99 23.55
N LEU A 212 -7.17 -17.76 24.87
CA LEU A 212 -7.31 -18.80 25.89
C LEU A 212 -8.62 -19.61 25.75
N ASN A 213 -9.64 -19.03 25.09
CA ASN A 213 -10.93 -19.67 24.81
C ASN A 213 -10.85 -20.78 23.74
N VAL A 214 -9.90 -20.72 22.79
CA VAL A 214 -9.73 -21.74 21.74
C VAL A 214 -8.57 -22.72 22.01
N LEU A 215 -7.76 -22.42 23.03
CA LEU A 215 -6.49 -23.08 23.32
C LEU A 215 -6.65 -24.60 23.58
N PRO A 216 -5.98 -25.49 22.81
CA PRO A 216 -6.06 -26.93 23.02
C PRO A 216 -5.46 -27.37 24.36
N LYS A 217 -5.99 -28.46 24.94
CA LYS A 217 -5.50 -29.02 26.22
C LYS A 217 -3.99 -29.27 26.18
N GLY A 218 -3.25 -28.70 27.13
CA GLY A 218 -1.79 -28.83 27.22
C GLY A 218 -0.98 -27.96 26.23
N LYS A 219 -1.60 -27.00 25.54
CA LYS A 219 -0.89 -25.92 24.82
C LYS A 219 -0.83 -24.65 25.68
N GLN A 220 0.08 -23.74 25.33
CA GLN A 220 0.19 -22.39 25.92
C GLN A 220 -0.09 -21.27 24.89
N TRP A 221 0.04 -21.57 23.60
CA TRP A 221 -0.20 -20.63 22.50
C TRP A 221 -0.70 -21.37 21.25
N VAL A 222 -1.27 -20.62 20.31
CA VAL A 222 -1.71 -21.09 18.98
C VAL A 222 -1.19 -20.17 17.86
N ASN A 223 -1.19 -20.63 16.61
CA ASN A 223 -0.98 -19.76 15.45
C ASN A 223 -2.35 -19.19 15.04
N SER A 224 -2.64 -17.95 15.45
CA SER A 224 -3.90 -17.27 15.18
C SER A 224 -3.66 -15.77 15.04
N ASP A 225 -3.86 -15.24 13.83
CA ASP A 225 -3.83 -13.81 13.55
C ASP A 225 -5.28 -13.29 13.44
N THR A 226 -5.59 -12.21 14.15
CA THR A 226 -6.80 -11.43 13.91
C THR A 226 -6.49 -10.36 12.88
N LEU A 227 -7.25 -10.36 11.80
CA LEU A 227 -7.16 -9.45 10.66
C LEU A 227 -8.45 -8.63 10.59
N GLY A 228 -8.40 -7.41 10.08
CA GLY A 228 -9.54 -6.49 10.05
C GLY A 228 -9.60 -5.59 11.29
N LEU A 229 -10.83 -5.30 11.72
CA LEU A 229 -11.14 -4.41 12.84
C LEU A 229 -10.92 -5.11 14.20
N ILE A 230 -10.38 -4.38 15.17
CA ILE A 230 -10.41 -4.77 16.59
C ILE A 230 -10.79 -3.59 17.47
N ARG A 231 -11.24 -3.90 18.69
CA ARG A 231 -11.35 -2.95 19.78
C ARG A 231 -10.14 -3.10 20.70
N ASP A 232 -9.39 -2.03 20.92
CA ASP A 232 -8.17 -2.05 21.74
C ASP A 232 -8.47 -1.95 23.25
N ARG A 233 -7.41 -1.95 24.08
CA ARG A 233 -7.52 -1.87 25.55
C ARG A 233 -8.03 -0.52 26.07
N THR A 234 -7.99 0.54 25.26
CA THR A 234 -8.62 1.84 25.57
C THR A 234 -10.10 1.85 25.20
N GLY A 235 -10.60 0.79 24.55
CA GLY A 235 -11.94 0.69 24.04
C GLY A 235 -12.13 1.34 22.66
N LYS A 236 -11.06 1.78 22.01
CA LYS A 236 -11.06 2.40 20.67
C LYS A 236 -11.07 1.34 19.58
N PHE A 237 -11.77 1.61 18.48
CA PHE A 237 -11.76 0.76 17.30
C PHE A 237 -10.61 1.14 16.36
N ILE A 238 -9.82 0.14 15.95
CA ILE A 238 -8.65 0.29 15.07
C ILE A 238 -8.57 -0.88 14.08
N VAL A 239 -7.96 -0.65 12.92
CA VAL A 239 -7.52 -1.73 12.03
C VAL A 239 -6.23 -2.34 12.58
N THR A 240 -6.15 -3.66 12.58
CA THR A 240 -4.96 -4.41 12.99
C THR A 240 -3.75 -4.12 12.09
N ALA A 241 -2.54 -4.06 12.67
CA ALA A 241 -1.31 -3.76 11.92
C ALA A 241 -1.10 -4.67 10.68
N PRO A 242 -1.33 -6.00 10.73
CA PRO A 242 -1.18 -6.83 9.53
C PRO A 242 -2.16 -6.46 8.41
N THR A 243 -3.39 -6.02 8.73
CA THR A 243 -4.37 -5.58 7.71
C THR A 243 -4.07 -4.19 7.17
N ARG A 244 -3.47 -3.32 7.98
CA ARG A 244 -2.91 -2.03 7.53
C ARG A 244 -1.79 -2.25 6.53
N ASP A 245 -0.82 -3.11 6.87
CA ASP A 245 0.51 -3.18 6.25
C ASP A 245 0.66 -4.21 5.12
N TYR A 246 -0.23 -5.21 5.04
CA TYR A 246 -0.22 -6.25 4.00
C TYR A 246 -1.54 -6.25 3.20
N PRO A 247 -1.85 -5.16 2.47
CA PRO A 247 -3.17 -4.94 1.87
C PRO A 247 -3.51 -5.92 0.74
N ASN A 248 -2.55 -6.32 -0.10
CA ASN A 248 -2.81 -7.26 -1.20
C ASN A 248 -3.17 -8.64 -0.65
N PHE A 249 -2.48 -9.07 0.41
CA PHE A 249 -2.79 -10.30 1.12
C PHE A 249 -4.21 -10.27 1.70
N MET A 250 -4.65 -9.13 2.27
CA MET A 250 -6.03 -8.96 2.72
C MET A 250 -7.02 -9.09 1.56
N THR A 251 -6.77 -8.39 0.46
CA THR A 251 -7.65 -8.39 -0.72
C THR A 251 -7.81 -9.79 -1.35
N VAL A 252 -6.80 -10.67 -1.31
CA VAL A 252 -6.97 -12.08 -1.72
C VAL A 252 -7.90 -12.84 -0.78
N LEU A 253 -7.79 -12.65 0.54
CA LEU A 253 -8.63 -13.34 1.52
C LEU A 253 -10.09 -12.84 1.49
N THR A 254 -10.32 -11.56 1.21
CA THR A 254 -11.66 -10.98 1.11
C THR A 254 -12.31 -11.28 -0.24
N ARG A 255 -11.61 -11.06 -1.36
CA ARG A 255 -12.10 -11.37 -2.72
C ARG A 255 -12.44 -12.85 -2.89
N TYR A 256 -11.71 -13.78 -2.26
CA TYR A 256 -12.08 -15.20 -2.26
C TYR A 256 -13.51 -15.46 -1.75
N LEU A 257 -13.99 -14.69 -0.76
CA LEU A 257 -15.34 -14.83 -0.21
C LEU A 257 -16.40 -14.23 -1.14
N THR A 258 -16.18 -13.00 -1.64
CA THR A 258 -17.06 -12.35 -2.63
C THR A 258 -17.19 -13.18 -3.91
N ASP A 259 -16.07 -13.66 -4.46
CA ASP A 259 -16.03 -14.52 -5.64
C ASP A 259 -16.82 -15.83 -5.44
N ARG A 260 -16.96 -16.29 -4.20
CA ARG A 260 -17.71 -17.50 -3.79
C ARG A 260 -19.00 -17.20 -3.03
N ARG A 261 -19.58 -16.00 -3.15
CA ARG A 261 -20.87 -15.67 -2.51
C ARG A 261 -21.92 -16.75 -2.85
N PRO A 262 -22.44 -17.50 -1.85
CA PRO A 262 -23.50 -18.47 -2.07
C PRO A 262 -24.79 -17.81 -2.57
N ALA A 263 -25.59 -18.54 -3.34
CA ALA A 263 -26.81 -18.00 -3.96
C ALA A 263 -27.88 -17.59 -2.94
N GLU A 264 -27.87 -18.18 -1.75
CA GLU A 264 -28.79 -17.88 -0.64
C GLU A 264 -28.40 -16.61 0.14
N LEU A 265 -27.22 -16.03 -0.11
CA LEU A 265 -26.86 -14.71 0.38
C LEU A 265 -27.16 -13.68 -0.72
N GLU A 266 -28.23 -12.91 -0.55
CA GLU A 266 -28.68 -11.88 -1.51
C GLU A 266 -27.59 -10.83 -1.81
N CYS A 267 -26.80 -10.49 -0.79
CA CYS A 267 -25.69 -9.54 -0.81
C CYS A 267 -24.39 -10.19 -0.30
N ASP A 268 -23.26 -9.50 -0.49
CA ASP A 268 -21.97 -9.96 0.06
C ASP A 268 -22.03 -10.12 1.58
N PHE A 269 -21.46 -11.23 2.09
CA PHE A 269 -21.50 -11.56 3.50
C PHE A 269 -20.91 -10.42 4.37
N PRO A 270 -21.63 -9.92 5.40
CA PRO A 270 -21.17 -8.76 6.17
C PRO A 270 -20.13 -9.13 7.24
N PHE A 271 -18.88 -8.69 7.05
CA PHE A 271 -17.79 -8.90 8.02
C PHE A 271 -16.93 -7.65 8.24
N THR A 272 -16.35 -7.54 9.44
CA THR A 272 -15.33 -6.53 9.77
C THR A 272 -13.98 -7.16 10.12
N THR A 273 -13.95 -8.48 10.38
CA THR A 273 -12.82 -9.17 11.01
C THR A 273 -12.67 -10.58 10.44
N ILE A 274 -11.43 -11.04 10.31
CA ILE A 274 -11.10 -12.43 9.94
C ILE A 274 -10.18 -13.02 11.02
N SER A 275 -10.54 -14.16 11.62
CA SER A 275 -9.57 -14.99 12.36
C SER A 275 -8.89 -15.94 11.37
N LEU A 276 -7.62 -15.70 11.08
CA LEU A 276 -6.77 -16.60 10.30
C LEU A 276 -6.02 -17.53 11.27
N ASN A 277 -6.29 -18.83 11.20
CA ASN A 277 -5.79 -19.85 12.13
C ASN A 277 -4.96 -20.92 11.41
N TYR A 278 -3.96 -21.51 12.08
CA TYR A 278 -3.12 -22.58 11.51
C TYR A 278 -2.70 -23.68 12.50
N GLY A 279 -2.88 -24.94 12.11
CA GLY A 279 -2.25 -26.10 12.75
C GLY A 279 -2.71 -26.42 14.17
N TYR A 280 -3.90 -25.97 14.59
CA TYR A 280 -4.52 -26.38 15.85
C TYR A 280 -6.02 -26.65 15.68
N ALA A 281 -6.56 -27.53 16.50
CA ALA A 281 -7.99 -27.81 16.64
C ALA A 281 -8.53 -27.00 17.84
N ALA A 282 -9.51 -26.13 17.61
CA ALA A 282 -10.09 -25.29 18.65
C ALA A 282 -10.96 -26.12 19.61
N LYS A 283 -10.78 -25.96 20.93
CA LYS A 283 -11.71 -26.54 21.92
C LYS A 283 -13.10 -25.90 21.84
N ARG A 284 -14.09 -26.51 22.51
CA ARG A 284 -15.45 -25.99 22.62
C ARG A 284 -15.47 -24.58 23.22
N HIS A 285 -16.05 -23.64 22.49
CA HIS A 285 -16.16 -22.23 22.90
C HIS A 285 -17.34 -21.53 22.23
N ARG A 286 -17.65 -20.34 22.76
CA ARG A 286 -18.48 -19.30 22.14
C ARG A 286 -17.56 -18.09 21.96
N ASP A 287 -17.62 -17.37 20.84
CA ASP A 287 -16.75 -16.20 20.62
C ASP A 287 -17.38 -14.92 21.20
N SER A 288 -16.75 -14.36 22.23
CA SER A 288 -17.22 -13.16 22.91
C SER A 288 -17.02 -11.91 22.03
N GLY A 289 -18.06 -11.08 21.90
CA GLY A 289 -18.02 -9.86 21.10
C GLY A 289 -18.22 -10.07 19.59
N ASN A 290 -18.67 -11.26 19.16
CA ASN A 290 -19.14 -11.52 17.80
C ASN A 290 -20.63 -11.11 17.67
N LEU A 291 -21.05 -10.55 16.54
CA LEU A 291 -22.46 -10.18 16.25
C LEU A 291 -23.36 -11.35 15.79
N GLY A 292 -22.77 -12.54 15.63
CA GLY A 292 -23.47 -13.81 15.41
C GLY A 292 -23.04 -14.47 14.10
N PRO A 293 -23.67 -14.12 12.96
CA PRO A 293 -23.34 -14.70 11.66
C PRO A 293 -21.83 -14.70 11.40
N SER A 294 -21.30 -15.87 11.08
CA SER A 294 -19.87 -16.11 10.84
C SER A 294 -19.70 -17.14 9.72
N MET A 295 -18.90 -16.82 8.70
CA MET A 295 -18.55 -17.77 7.64
C MET A 295 -17.16 -18.37 7.85
N ILE A 296 -16.97 -19.64 7.47
CA ILE A 296 -15.72 -20.37 7.72
C ILE A 296 -15.38 -21.34 6.59
N LYS A 297 -14.08 -21.38 6.23
CA LYS A 297 -13.47 -22.38 5.32
C LYS A 297 -12.17 -22.90 5.92
N ALA A 298 -11.84 -24.17 5.66
CA ALA A 298 -10.51 -24.72 5.91
C ALA A 298 -9.78 -25.01 4.61
N PHE A 299 -8.45 -24.86 4.64
CA PHE A 299 -7.56 -25.03 3.48
C PHE A 299 -6.35 -25.89 3.84
N GLY A 300 -5.75 -26.52 2.84
CA GLY A 300 -4.54 -27.34 2.97
C GLY A 300 -4.82 -28.84 2.94
N LYS A 301 -3.78 -29.65 3.15
CA LYS A 301 -3.84 -31.12 3.06
C LYS A 301 -3.93 -31.74 4.45
N PHE A 302 -5.15 -31.95 4.92
CA PHE A 302 -5.45 -32.51 6.25
C PHE A 302 -6.52 -33.62 6.21
N LYS A 303 -6.65 -34.38 7.30
CA LYS A 303 -7.69 -35.39 7.54
C LYS A 303 -8.18 -35.30 8.99
N GLY A 304 -9.50 -35.35 9.19
CA GLY A 304 -10.18 -34.93 10.42
C GLY A 304 -10.45 -33.42 10.41
N GLY A 305 -10.74 -32.80 11.55
CA GLY A 305 -10.83 -31.35 11.65
C GLY A 305 -12.13 -30.74 11.11
N GLN A 306 -13.20 -31.52 11.18
CA GLN A 306 -14.58 -31.08 11.02
C GLN A 306 -14.90 -29.96 12.04
N LEU A 307 -15.84 -29.08 11.69
CA LEU A 307 -16.44 -28.12 12.61
C LEU A 307 -17.65 -28.79 13.27
N ASN A 308 -17.58 -29.05 14.57
CA ASN A 308 -18.73 -29.45 15.38
C ASN A 308 -19.42 -28.18 15.89
N TYR A 309 -20.70 -28.03 15.61
CA TYR A 309 -21.50 -26.85 15.92
C TYR A 309 -22.78 -27.26 16.67
N TRP A 310 -23.15 -26.50 17.71
CA TRP A 310 -24.39 -26.68 18.46
C TRP A 310 -25.39 -25.59 18.05
N PRO A 311 -26.18 -25.81 16.97
CA PRO A 311 -27.05 -24.78 16.40
C PRO A 311 -28.16 -24.31 17.34
N ASP A 312 -28.62 -25.13 18.28
CA ASP A 312 -29.69 -24.77 19.21
C ASP A 312 -29.17 -24.15 20.53
N ASP A 313 -27.87 -23.84 20.64
CA ASP A 313 -27.26 -23.28 21.84
C ASP A 313 -27.77 -21.87 22.19
N ASP A 314 -28.67 -21.79 23.16
CA ASP A 314 -29.24 -20.57 23.74
C ASP A 314 -28.32 -19.88 24.76
N LYS A 315 -27.17 -20.49 25.06
CA LYS A 315 -26.18 -20.12 26.09
C LYS A 315 -26.57 -20.46 27.53
N ASN A 316 -27.77 -20.93 27.82
CA ASN A 316 -28.22 -21.26 29.18
C ASN A 316 -27.56 -22.53 29.73
N THR A 317 -27.17 -23.46 28.86
CA THR A 317 -26.39 -24.65 29.24
C THR A 317 -24.89 -24.34 29.26
N SER A 318 -24.15 -24.89 30.23
CA SER A 318 -22.68 -24.79 30.27
C SER A 318 -22.02 -25.62 29.17
N LEU A 319 -20.87 -25.16 28.64
CA LEU A 319 -20.21 -25.80 27.49
C LEU A 319 -19.87 -27.29 27.71
N GLU A 320 -19.57 -27.66 28.96
CA GLU A 320 -19.20 -29.01 29.37
C GLU A 320 -20.42 -29.94 29.49
N ASN A 321 -21.63 -29.39 29.66
CA ASN A 321 -22.89 -30.13 29.75
C ASN A 321 -23.63 -30.23 28.39
N LEU A 322 -23.13 -29.58 27.33
CA LEU A 322 -23.66 -29.73 25.98
C LEU A 322 -23.39 -31.15 25.46
N ARG A 323 -24.46 -31.88 25.11
CA ARG A 323 -24.39 -33.29 24.69
C ARG A 323 -23.80 -33.40 23.28
N ASP A 324 -23.08 -34.49 23.01
CA ASP A 324 -22.43 -34.70 21.72
C ASP A 324 -23.42 -35.13 20.62
N GLU A 325 -24.60 -35.62 21.00
CA GLU A 325 -25.72 -35.98 20.12
C GLU A 325 -26.40 -34.76 19.48
N ASP A 326 -26.32 -33.60 20.13
CA ASP A 326 -26.92 -32.33 19.69
C ASP A 326 -26.06 -31.58 18.65
N LYS A 327 -24.86 -32.10 18.33
CA LYS A 327 -23.87 -31.42 17.49
C LYS A 327 -24.03 -31.78 16.02
N VAL A 328 -23.84 -30.77 15.15
CA VAL A 328 -23.81 -30.93 13.70
C VAL A 328 -22.37 -30.77 13.22
N SER A 329 -21.82 -31.82 12.62
CA SER A 329 -20.45 -31.86 12.10
C SER A 329 -20.39 -31.48 10.62
N MET A 330 -19.61 -30.45 10.28
CA MET A 330 -19.42 -29.94 8.92
C MET A 330 -17.96 -30.15 8.46
N ASP A 331 -17.75 -30.74 7.29
CA ASP A 331 -16.41 -31.02 6.76
C ASP A 331 -15.86 -29.84 5.97
N LEU A 332 -15.19 -28.92 6.67
CA LEU A 332 -14.67 -27.67 6.12
C LEU A 332 -13.58 -27.83 5.03
N SER A 333 -13.16 -29.05 4.70
CA SER A 333 -12.37 -29.30 3.48
C SER A 333 -13.22 -29.11 2.21
N GLN A 334 -14.48 -29.53 2.23
CA GLN A 334 -15.37 -29.63 1.06
C GLN A 334 -15.92 -28.29 0.55
N GLY A 335 -15.87 -27.22 1.35
CA GLY A 335 -16.58 -25.98 1.03
C GLY A 335 -16.80 -25.04 2.21
N LEU A 336 -17.42 -23.89 1.93
CA LEU A 336 -17.76 -22.85 2.91
C LEU A 336 -18.90 -23.31 3.81
N ALA A 337 -18.89 -22.89 5.08
CA ALA A 337 -20.01 -23.05 6.02
C ALA A 337 -20.40 -21.72 6.68
N LEU A 338 -21.67 -21.57 7.02
CA LEU A 338 -22.22 -20.47 7.82
C LEU A 338 -22.70 -21.00 9.17
N PHE A 339 -22.31 -20.32 10.24
CA PHE A 339 -22.68 -20.67 11.62
C PHE A 339 -22.83 -19.40 12.47
N ASP A 340 -23.42 -19.53 13.66
CA ASP A 340 -23.48 -18.46 14.64
C ASP A 340 -22.30 -18.58 15.62
N GLY A 341 -21.33 -17.65 15.54
CA GLY A 341 -20.15 -17.64 16.42
C GLY A 341 -20.47 -17.37 17.89
N ASN A 342 -21.68 -16.91 18.23
CA ASN A 342 -22.15 -16.81 19.61
C ASN A 342 -22.53 -18.16 20.23
N ARG A 343 -22.72 -19.20 19.41
CA ARG A 343 -23.13 -20.55 19.83
C ARG A 343 -21.92 -21.46 19.94
N ALA A 344 -22.05 -22.51 20.73
CA ALA A 344 -20.95 -23.42 21.02
C ALA A 344 -20.45 -24.11 19.74
N HIS A 345 -19.13 -24.11 19.57
CA HIS A 345 -18.46 -24.80 18.47
C HIS A 345 -17.04 -25.22 18.84
N GLU A 346 -16.56 -26.28 18.21
CA GLU A 346 -15.21 -26.85 18.34
C GLU A 346 -14.73 -27.40 17.00
N VAL A 347 -13.44 -27.71 16.89
CA VAL A 347 -12.87 -28.40 15.73
C VAL A 347 -12.35 -29.76 16.17
N ASP A 348 -12.69 -30.82 15.44
CA ASP A 348 -12.21 -32.17 15.73
C ASP A 348 -10.66 -32.28 15.64
N PRO A 349 -10.04 -33.23 16.33
CA PRO A 349 -8.64 -33.58 16.09
C PRO A 349 -8.36 -33.89 14.62
N PHE A 350 -7.24 -33.41 14.10
CA PHE A 350 -6.83 -33.65 12.71
C PHE A 350 -5.35 -33.95 12.58
N THR A 351 -5.00 -34.51 11.42
CA THR A 351 -3.61 -34.73 10.98
C THR A 351 -3.37 -34.00 9.66
N GLY A 352 -2.11 -33.62 9.40
CA GLY A 352 -1.74 -32.88 8.19
C GLY A 352 -1.65 -31.37 8.42
N GLU A 353 -1.83 -30.61 7.34
CA GLU A 353 -1.67 -29.15 7.31
C GLU A 353 -3.01 -28.47 7.04
N ARG A 354 -3.52 -27.75 8.04
CA ARG A 354 -4.83 -27.08 8.03
C ARG A 354 -4.67 -25.61 8.38
N PHE A 355 -5.08 -24.75 7.47
CA PHE A 355 -5.42 -23.36 7.74
C PHE A 355 -6.95 -23.25 7.90
N SER A 356 -7.46 -22.20 8.54
CA SER A 356 -8.85 -21.80 8.37
C SER A 356 -9.04 -20.29 8.49
N LEU A 357 -9.94 -19.76 7.67
CA LEU A 357 -10.42 -18.38 7.72
C LEU A 357 -11.79 -18.38 8.37
N VAL A 358 -12.00 -17.52 9.37
CA VAL A 358 -13.31 -17.29 10.00
C VAL A 358 -13.66 -15.81 9.84
N TYR A 359 -14.63 -15.50 8.98
CA TYR A 359 -15.11 -14.15 8.69
C TYR A 359 -16.27 -13.82 9.62
N PHE A 360 -16.19 -12.70 10.35
CA PHE A 360 -17.20 -12.32 11.33
C PHE A 360 -17.23 -10.80 11.57
N SER A 361 -18.24 -10.35 12.31
CA SER A 361 -18.39 -8.95 12.70
C SER A 361 -18.29 -8.76 14.21
N ILE A 362 -17.45 -7.82 14.65
CA ILE A 362 -17.35 -7.47 16.07
C ILE A 362 -18.48 -6.55 16.53
N ASP A 363 -18.89 -6.70 17.79
CA ASP A 363 -19.88 -5.85 18.44
C ASP A 363 -19.44 -4.37 18.45
N LYS A 364 -20.43 -3.48 18.30
CA LYS A 364 -20.26 -2.01 18.26
C LYS A 364 -19.29 -1.50 17.19
N TYR A 365 -19.03 -2.24 16.11
CA TYR A 365 -18.19 -1.78 14.97
C TYR A 365 -18.65 -0.44 14.38
N TRP A 366 -19.94 -0.11 14.47
CA TRP A 366 -20.51 1.19 14.07
C TRP A 366 -20.04 2.38 14.92
N LYS A 367 -19.26 2.13 15.99
CA LYS A 367 -18.53 3.15 16.77
C LYS A 367 -17.08 3.35 16.31
N ALA A 368 -16.64 2.65 15.26
CA ALA A 368 -15.41 2.99 14.56
C ALA A 368 -15.61 4.28 13.74
N THR A 369 -14.56 5.09 13.57
CA THR A 369 -14.66 6.29 12.72
C THR A 369 -14.79 5.89 11.25
N THR A 370 -15.37 6.77 10.44
CA THR A 370 -15.58 6.53 9.01
C THR A 370 -14.29 6.14 8.30
N GLU A 371 -13.17 6.81 8.60
CA GLU A 371 -11.85 6.47 8.02
C GLU A 371 -11.33 5.07 8.37
N VAL A 372 -11.67 4.56 9.57
CA VAL A 372 -11.31 3.20 9.99
C VAL A 372 -12.09 2.18 9.16
N LEU A 373 -13.40 2.42 8.96
CA LEU A 373 -14.26 1.57 8.12
C LEU A 373 -13.90 1.67 6.63
N ASP A 374 -13.59 2.87 6.12
CA ASP A 374 -13.16 3.09 4.74
C ASP A 374 -11.86 2.35 4.43
N SER A 375 -10.88 2.38 5.32
CA SER A 375 -9.62 1.65 5.12
C SER A 375 -9.80 0.13 5.05
N LEU A 376 -10.91 -0.41 5.55
CA LEU A 376 -11.31 -1.80 5.37
C LEU A 376 -12.07 -2.00 4.04
N ARG A 377 -12.95 -1.07 3.64
CA ARG A 377 -13.61 -1.08 2.31
C ARG A 377 -12.59 -1.09 1.17
N GLU A 378 -11.51 -0.33 1.27
CA GLU A 378 -10.36 -0.32 0.33
C GLU A 378 -9.66 -1.69 0.18
N ARG A 379 -9.94 -2.64 1.07
CA ARG A 379 -9.37 -4.01 1.11
C ARG A 379 -10.47 -5.07 0.88
N ASN A 380 -11.57 -4.68 0.20
CA ASN A 380 -12.78 -5.47 -0.05
C ASN A 380 -13.44 -6.07 1.21
N TYR A 381 -13.38 -5.41 2.37
CA TYR A 381 -14.24 -5.79 3.50
C TYR A 381 -15.67 -5.28 3.25
N SER A 382 -16.62 -6.21 3.21
CA SER A 382 -18.05 -5.93 3.10
C SER A 382 -18.58 -5.42 4.44
N ILE A 383 -18.31 -4.15 4.72
CA ILE A 383 -18.60 -3.52 6.02
C ILE A 383 -20.11 -3.55 6.32
N PRO A 384 -20.54 -4.10 7.46
CA PRO A 384 -21.95 -4.36 7.70
C PRO A 384 -22.81 -3.10 7.82
N THR A 385 -24.01 -3.18 7.26
CA THR A 385 -25.17 -2.34 7.56
C THR A 385 -26.14 -3.10 8.47
N GLU A 386 -27.14 -2.43 9.04
CA GLU A 386 -28.19 -3.09 9.82
C GLU A 386 -28.99 -4.08 8.96
N GLU A 387 -29.33 -3.68 7.73
CA GLU A 387 -29.98 -4.49 6.69
C GLU A 387 -29.16 -5.74 6.32
N THR A 388 -27.89 -5.58 5.93
CA THR A 388 -27.05 -6.74 5.55
C THR A 388 -26.80 -7.69 6.74
N MET A 389 -26.65 -7.18 7.96
CA MET A 389 -26.63 -8.01 9.17
C MET A 389 -27.96 -8.72 9.44
N ALA A 390 -29.10 -8.11 9.12
CA ALA A 390 -30.41 -8.74 9.24
C ALA A 390 -30.56 -9.89 8.24
N LEU A 391 -30.20 -9.68 6.96
CA LEU A 391 -30.17 -10.73 5.93
C LEU A 391 -29.22 -11.88 6.31
N ALA A 392 -28.03 -11.59 6.82
CA ALA A 392 -27.11 -12.62 7.31
C ALA A 392 -27.64 -13.38 8.55
N ARG A 393 -28.63 -12.83 9.27
CA ARG A 393 -29.30 -13.49 10.40
C ARG A 393 -30.51 -14.32 9.98
N THR A 394 -31.23 -14.01 8.90
CA THR A 394 -32.38 -14.83 8.45
C THR A 394 -31.95 -16.25 8.03
N LEU A 395 -30.70 -16.40 7.58
CA LEU A 395 -30.08 -17.70 7.28
C LEU A 395 -29.69 -18.52 8.53
N LEU A 396 -29.81 -17.98 9.74
CA LEU A 396 -29.48 -18.70 10.98
C LEU A 396 -30.71 -18.77 11.88
N PRO A 397 -31.33 -19.97 12.09
CA PRO A 397 -32.52 -20.09 12.92
C PRO A 397 -32.25 -19.62 14.35
N ALA A 398 -33.29 -19.17 15.06
CA ALA A 398 -33.17 -18.84 16.48
C ALA A 398 -32.76 -20.09 17.30
N PRO A 399 -31.87 -19.97 18.29
CA PRO A 399 -31.47 -21.12 19.11
C PRO A 399 -32.64 -21.56 20.01
N ARG A 400 -33.01 -22.84 19.98
CA ARG A 400 -34.15 -23.39 20.74
C ARG A 400 -33.83 -23.74 22.20
N GLY A 401 -32.55 -23.83 22.56
CA GLY A 401 -32.06 -24.24 23.87
C GLY A 401 -32.02 -25.76 24.06
N TYR A 402 -31.18 -26.19 25.00
CA TYR A 402 -30.98 -27.61 25.35
C TYR A 402 -31.47 -27.89 26.77
N ALA A 403 -32.78 -27.75 26.99
CA ALA A 403 -33.39 -27.93 28.31
C ALA A 403 -33.08 -29.32 28.91
N SER A 404 -32.76 -29.35 30.21
CA SER A 404 -32.25 -30.55 30.89
C SER A 404 -33.31 -31.63 31.10
N GLY A 405 -33.51 -32.47 30.08
CA GLY A 405 -34.30 -33.71 30.16
C GLY A 405 -35.20 -33.98 28.95
N GLN A 406 -35.48 -32.98 28.12
CA GLN A 406 -36.45 -33.09 27.02
C GLN A 406 -35.93 -32.35 25.79
N SER A 407 -35.63 -33.09 24.70
CA SER A 407 -35.70 -32.49 23.37
C SER A 407 -37.13 -32.67 22.85
N LEU A 408 -37.58 -31.79 21.96
CA LEU A 408 -38.89 -31.96 21.31
C LEU A 408 -38.97 -33.29 20.55
N THR A 409 -37.82 -33.84 20.12
CA THR A 409 -37.68 -35.17 19.55
C THR A 409 -38.11 -36.29 20.50
N SER A 410 -37.85 -36.18 21.82
CA SER A 410 -38.24 -37.19 22.81
C SER A 410 -39.66 -37.01 23.35
N MET A 411 -40.30 -35.85 23.13
CA MET A 411 -41.68 -35.59 23.55
C MET A 411 -42.70 -35.81 22.41
N PHE A 412 -42.34 -35.47 21.17
CA PHE A 412 -43.26 -35.44 20.03
C PHE A 412 -42.83 -36.33 18.86
N GLY A 413 -41.67 -37.00 18.94
CA GLY A 413 -41.12 -37.82 17.84
C GLY A 413 -40.64 -37.02 16.61
N VAL A 414 -40.84 -35.70 16.60
CA VAL A 414 -40.51 -34.83 15.47
C VAL A 414 -38.98 -34.65 15.39
N ASN A 415 -38.40 -35.30 14.39
CA ASN A 415 -36.95 -35.33 14.15
C ASN A 415 -36.48 -34.11 13.31
N GLU A 416 -36.98 -32.93 13.64
CA GLU A 416 -36.71 -31.68 12.91
C GLU A 416 -35.30 -31.17 13.21
N LYS A 417 -34.38 -31.55 12.32
CA LYS A 417 -32.97 -31.17 12.40
C LYS A 417 -32.81 -29.65 12.20
N PRO A 418 -32.04 -28.98 13.08
CA PRO A 418 -31.76 -27.56 12.95
C PRO A 418 -31.06 -27.25 11.63
N LYS A 419 -31.52 -26.20 10.93
CA LYS A 419 -31.00 -25.81 9.62
C LYS A 419 -29.56 -25.27 9.76
N VAL A 420 -28.62 -25.93 9.09
CA VAL A 420 -27.24 -25.47 8.90
C VAL A 420 -26.96 -25.30 7.41
N TYR A 421 -25.98 -24.45 7.08
CA TYR A 421 -25.59 -24.19 5.70
C TYR A 421 -24.12 -24.55 5.50
N GLN A 422 -23.88 -25.54 4.64
CA GLN A 422 -22.57 -25.84 4.09
C GLN A 422 -22.69 -25.98 2.57
N TRP A 423 -21.94 -25.17 1.84
CA TRP A 423 -21.91 -25.14 0.38
C TRP A 423 -20.69 -25.89 -0.12
N ILE A 424 -20.91 -27.12 -0.60
CA ILE A 424 -19.86 -27.99 -1.13
C ILE A 424 -19.46 -27.50 -2.52
N GLU A 425 -18.15 -27.32 -2.73
CA GLU A 425 -17.56 -26.87 -3.98
C GLU A 425 -17.46 -28.07 -4.95
N SER A 426 -18.21 -28.04 -6.04
CA SER A 426 -18.10 -29.02 -7.13
C SER A 426 -16.74 -28.92 -7.80
N GLN A 427 -16.18 -30.04 -8.26
CA GLN A 427 -14.89 -30.05 -8.96
C GLN A 427 -15.02 -29.46 -10.37
N GLU A 428 -14.90 -28.13 -10.47
CA GLU A 428 -14.81 -27.42 -11.75
C GLU A 428 -13.46 -27.72 -12.42
N SER A 429 -13.50 -28.11 -13.70
CA SER A 429 -12.33 -28.17 -14.57
C SER A 429 -11.96 -26.77 -15.05
N ASP A 430 -10.67 -26.43 -15.07
CA ASP A 430 -10.15 -25.10 -15.42
C ASP A 430 -10.38 -24.72 -16.91
N ALA A 431 -11.63 -24.40 -17.31
CA ALA A 431 -12.05 -23.96 -18.63
C ALA A 431 -13.23 -22.96 -18.55
N ALA A 432 -13.37 -22.08 -19.56
CA ALA A 432 -14.28 -20.92 -19.52
C ALA A 432 -14.77 -20.51 -20.94
N PRO A 433 -15.87 -19.74 -21.08
CA PRO A 433 -17.05 -19.66 -20.20
C PRO A 433 -18.41 -19.60 -20.93
N THR A 434 -19.46 -20.21 -20.37
CA THR A 434 -20.86 -19.86 -20.72
C THR A 434 -21.88 -20.12 -19.58
N VAL A 435 -22.86 -19.22 -19.52
CA VAL A 435 -24.09 -19.09 -18.69
C VAL A 435 -24.88 -20.40 -18.43
N PRO A 436 -25.63 -20.61 -17.31
CA PRO A 436 -25.63 -19.96 -15.98
C PRO A 436 -25.50 -20.92 -14.76
N ILE A 437 -25.24 -20.33 -13.59
CA ILE A 437 -25.46 -20.81 -12.20
C ILE A 437 -26.06 -22.22 -12.03
N GLY A 438 -25.21 -23.20 -11.74
CA GLY A 438 -25.65 -24.50 -11.18
C GLY A 438 -26.09 -24.37 -9.72
N ARG A 439 -27.18 -25.05 -9.32
CA ARG A 439 -27.63 -25.11 -7.92
C ARG A 439 -26.63 -25.91 -7.07
N GLY A 440 -26.00 -25.25 -6.08
CA GLY A 440 -25.16 -25.93 -5.10
C GLY A 440 -25.95 -26.96 -4.27
N GLN A 441 -25.33 -28.09 -3.92
CA GLN A 441 -25.97 -29.08 -3.04
C GLN A 441 -26.01 -28.58 -1.60
N VAL A 442 -27.16 -28.05 -1.17
CA VAL A 442 -27.48 -27.84 0.25
C VAL A 442 -27.60 -29.21 0.92
N ARG A 443 -26.58 -29.61 1.69
CA ARG A 443 -26.64 -30.82 2.52
C ARG A 443 -27.25 -30.53 3.89
N THR A 444 -28.49 -30.95 4.10
CA THR A 444 -29.01 -31.27 5.43
C THR A 444 -28.30 -32.54 5.93
N VAL A 445 -27.14 -32.38 6.58
CA VAL A 445 -26.21 -33.48 6.87
C VAL A 445 -26.87 -34.56 7.76
N GLN A 446 -26.77 -35.82 7.33
CA GLN A 446 -27.14 -36.97 8.15
C GLN A 446 -25.98 -37.37 9.06
N THR A 447 -26.30 -37.66 10.32
CA THR A 447 -25.35 -38.12 11.33
C THR A 447 -24.83 -39.51 10.94
N VAL A 448 -23.51 -39.70 10.93
CA VAL A 448 -22.90 -41.00 10.62
C VAL A 448 -23.22 -41.98 11.75
N GLN A 449 -24.00 -43.03 11.45
CA GLN A 449 -24.14 -44.15 12.37
C GLN A 449 -22.77 -44.82 12.56
N LYS A 450 -22.40 -45.13 13.82
CA LYS A 450 -21.24 -45.96 14.09
C LYS A 450 -21.41 -47.30 13.34
N PRO A 451 -20.40 -47.80 12.61
CA PRO A 451 -20.41 -49.19 12.21
C PRO A 451 -20.47 -50.05 13.47
N GLN A 452 -21.43 -50.96 13.54
CA GLN A 452 -21.55 -51.90 14.65
C GLN A 452 -20.24 -52.70 14.79
N GLN A 453 -19.80 -52.91 16.03
CA GLN A 453 -18.70 -53.83 16.31
C GLN A 453 -19.18 -55.25 16.02
N LYS A 454 -18.87 -55.77 14.82
CA LYS A 454 -18.84 -57.22 14.63
C LYS A 454 -17.70 -57.77 15.47
N GLU A 455 -18.02 -58.75 16.31
CA GLU A 455 -17.06 -59.47 17.12
C GLU A 455 -16.02 -60.16 16.21
N VAL A 456 -14.79 -60.29 16.72
CA VAL A 456 -13.71 -60.99 16.02
C VAL A 456 -13.76 -62.47 16.42
N PRO A 457 -14.19 -63.39 15.53
CA PRO A 457 -13.98 -64.81 15.77
C PRO A 457 -12.47 -65.11 15.77
N LYS A 458 -12.04 -66.05 16.61
CA LYS A 458 -10.63 -66.43 16.72
C LYS A 458 -10.17 -67.28 15.51
N SER A 459 -8.85 -67.20 15.27
CA SER A 459 -7.98 -68.21 14.63
C SER A 459 -7.91 -68.30 13.09
N ALA A 460 -6.73 -68.79 12.69
CA ALA A 460 -6.36 -69.47 11.45
C ALA A 460 -6.07 -68.68 10.14
N ASP A 461 -4.83 -68.89 9.71
CA ASP A 461 -4.36 -69.25 8.36
C ASP A 461 -4.22 -68.25 7.19
N LEU A 462 -2.93 -68.03 6.91
CA LEU A 462 -2.32 -67.57 5.66
C LEU A 462 -2.62 -68.49 4.46
N LYS A 463 -3.13 -67.91 3.37
CA LYS A 463 -2.69 -68.05 1.95
C LYS A 463 -3.42 -66.97 1.12
N ALA A 464 -2.76 -66.17 0.28
CA ALA A 464 -2.30 -66.49 -1.08
C ALA A 464 -3.49 -66.87 -2.00
N LEU A 465 -3.79 -66.21 -3.13
CA LEU A 465 -2.96 -65.83 -4.29
C LEU A 465 -3.38 -64.45 -4.89
N PHE A 466 -2.47 -63.62 -5.42
CA PHE A 466 -2.15 -63.36 -6.85
C PHE A 466 -3.22 -62.70 -7.77
N MET A 467 -2.77 -61.66 -8.51
CA MET A 467 -3.15 -61.19 -9.89
C MET A 467 -4.64 -61.12 -10.29
N GLY A 468 -5.17 -60.02 -10.86
CA GLY A 468 -4.90 -59.56 -12.24
C GLY A 468 -6.08 -59.93 -13.17
N VAL A 469 -6.29 -59.47 -14.43
CA VAL A 469 -5.68 -58.47 -15.33
C VAL A 469 -6.78 -58.04 -16.36
N CYS A 470 -6.75 -56.79 -16.85
CA CYS A 470 -7.41 -56.25 -18.07
C CYS A 470 -8.96 -56.12 -18.22
N THR A 471 -9.31 -55.20 -19.14
CA THR A 471 -10.59 -54.87 -19.81
C THR A 471 -10.59 -55.55 -21.22
N PRO A 472 -11.44 -55.26 -22.28
CA PRO A 472 -12.42 -54.16 -22.48
C PRO A 472 -13.70 -54.41 -23.37
N ALA A 473 -14.48 -53.33 -23.57
CA ALA A 473 -15.11 -52.86 -24.84
C ALA A 473 -16.54 -53.28 -25.32
N ARG A 474 -17.28 -52.24 -25.79
CA ARG A 474 -18.48 -52.20 -26.70
C ARG A 474 -19.81 -52.83 -26.19
N GLY A 475 -21.02 -52.38 -26.58
CA GLY A 475 -21.42 -51.15 -27.31
C GLY A 475 -22.87 -51.21 -27.89
N ALA A 476 -23.47 -50.03 -28.14
CA ALA A 476 -24.68 -49.75 -28.97
C ALA A 476 -26.13 -49.98 -28.43
N GLU A 477 -27.03 -49.20 -29.05
CA GLU A 477 -28.49 -48.87 -28.92
C GLU A 477 -29.49 -50.03 -29.26
N PRO A 478 -30.85 -49.91 -29.11
CA PRO A 478 -31.75 -48.92 -29.77
C PRO A 478 -33.07 -48.50 -28.99
N SER A 479 -34.18 -48.20 -29.69
CA SER A 479 -35.13 -47.09 -29.38
C SER A 479 -36.67 -47.30 -29.52
N SER A 480 -37.46 -46.58 -28.69
CA SER A 480 -38.89 -46.17 -28.87
C SER A 480 -39.98 -47.30 -28.83
N PRO A 481 -41.33 -47.05 -28.74
CA PRO A 481 -42.16 -46.05 -29.47
C PRO A 481 -43.29 -45.29 -28.70
N ALA A 482 -43.90 -44.28 -29.37
CA ALA A 482 -45.32 -43.80 -29.48
C ALA A 482 -46.34 -43.84 -28.28
N GLU A 483 -47.54 -43.20 -28.27
CA GLU A 483 -48.35 -42.46 -29.29
C GLU A 483 -49.44 -41.52 -28.66
N ALA A 484 -50.00 -40.58 -29.44
CA ALA A 484 -51.35 -39.92 -29.35
C ALA A 484 -51.83 -39.13 -28.08
N ALA A 485 -52.74 -38.11 -28.14
CA ALA A 485 -53.19 -37.18 -29.21
C ALA A 485 -54.09 -36.02 -28.68
N ALA A 486 -54.09 -34.87 -29.39
CA ALA A 486 -55.12 -33.78 -29.54
C ALA A 486 -55.80 -33.07 -28.32
N GLY A 487 -56.19 -31.77 -28.39
CA GLY A 487 -55.95 -30.74 -29.42
C GLY A 487 -56.87 -29.47 -29.31
N ALA A 488 -56.51 -28.40 -30.04
CA ALA A 488 -57.29 -27.16 -30.38
C ALA A 488 -57.67 -26.15 -29.26
N ALA A 489 -57.82 -24.83 -29.51
CA ALA A 489 -57.30 -23.91 -30.55
C ALA A 489 -57.50 -22.41 -30.14
N GLU A 490 -56.71 -21.50 -30.75
CA GLU A 490 -56.91 -20.06 -31.12
C GLU A 490 -57.75 -19.09 -30.20
N ASP A 491 -57.43 -17.79 -30.05
CA ASP A 491 -57.26 -16.75 -31.09
C ASP A 491 -56.42 -15.52 -30.59
N SER A 492 -56.28 -14.44 -31.38
CA SER A 492 -55.54 -13.19 -31.07
C SER A 492 -56.21 -11.93 -31.66
N PRO A 493 -56.16 -10.76 -30.99
CA PRO A 493 -55.40 -9.65 -31.58
C PRO A 493 -54.82 -8.57 -30.61
N LYS A 494 -54.11 -7.59 -31.19
CA LYS A 494 -53.74 -6.24 -30.71
C LYS A 494 -54.56 -5.19 -31.52
N PRO A 495 -54.64 -3.86 -31.22
CA PRO A 495 -53.60 -3.00 -30.60
C PRO A 495 -54.09 -1.80 -29.72
N ASP A 496 -53.15 -0.89 -29.41
CA ASP A 496 -53.23 0.56 -29.12
C ASP A 496 -54.27 1.20 -28.18
N ALA A 497 -53.79 1.98 -27.18
CA ALA A 497 -53.96 3.45 -27.14
C ALA A 497 -53.37 4.11 -25.86
N THR A 498 -52.90 5.35 -25.97
CA THR A 498 -52.51 6.24 -24.84
C THR A 498 -53.55 7.36 -24.60
N PRO A 499 -53.58 7.95 -23.39
CA PRO A 499 -53.72 9.41 -23.30
C PRO A 499 -52.59 10.11 -22.49
N LYS A 500 -52.64 11.44 -22.41
CA LYS A 500 -51.55 12.36 -22.00
C LYS A 500 -51.82 13.14 -20.70
N CYS A 501 -50.84 13.92 -20.25
CA CYS A 501 -50.87 14.80 -19.07
C CYS A 501 -51.58 16.16 -19.29
N ALA A 502 -52.10 16.74 -18.18
CA ALA A 502 -52.27 18.18 -17.88
C ALA A 502 -52.45 18.29 -16.32
N ASP A 503 -51.80 19.18 -15.54
CA ASP A 503 -51.88 20.65 -15.42
C ASP A 503 -53.22 21.17 -14.81
N LEU A 504 -53.34 22.09 -13.82
CA LEU A 504 -52.45 23.14 -13.24
C LEU A 504 -52.80 23.55 -11.76
N LYS A 505 -51.80 24.13 -11.04
CA LYS A 505 -51.81 25.22 -9.99
C LYS A 505 -52.86 25.34 -8.85
N ALA A 506 -52.37 25.40 -7.60
CA ALA A 506 -52.43 26.57 -6.66
C ALA A 506 -51.62 26.22 -5.36
N MET A 507 -50.75 27.00 -4.69
CA MET A 507 -50.54 28.43 -4.31
C MET A 507 -50.91 28.76 -2.84
N PHE A 508 -49.88 28.96 -1.99
CA PHE A 508 -49.91 29.58 -0.63
C PHE A 508 -50.74 28.85 0.46
N SER A 509 -50.56 29.03 1.78
CA SER A 509 -49.44 29.51 2.64
C SER A 509 -49.74 29.12 4.12
N GLY A 510 -48.79 29.31 5.06
CA GLY A 510 -49.14 29.58 6.47
C GLY A 510 -48.50 28.71 7.58
N ALA A 511 -47.57 29.34 8.33
CA ALA A 511 -47.37 29.33 9.79
C ALA A 511 -47.44 28.03 10.66
N ALA A 512 -46.49 27.95 11.61
CA ALA A 512 -46.65 27.18 12.86
C ALA A 512 -47.49 27.95 13.90
N PRO A 513 -47.93 27.31 15.01
CA PRO A 513 -47.32 27.68 16.30
C PRO A 513 -47.09 26.51 17.27
N ALA A 514 -46.66 26.81 18.49
CA ALA A 514 -46.27 25.86 19.54
C ALA A 514 -47.38 25.55 20.59
N GLY A 515 -47.15 24.53 21.41
CA GLY A 515 -47.95 24.18 22.62
C GLY A 515 -47.07 23.50 23.68
N GLN A 516 -47.40 23.61 24.97
CA GLN A 516 -46.51 23.26 26.09
C GLN A 516 -47.31 22.89 27.37
N LYS A 517 -46.72 22.08 28.28
CA LYS A 517 -47.09 21.89 29.72
C LYS A 517 -48.40 21.09 29.99
N ASN A 518 -48.68 20.51 31.18
CA ASN A 518 -47.88 20.11 32.37
C ASN A 518 -48.68 19.13 33.28
N ALA A 519 -47.97 18.30 34.06
CA ALA A 519 -48.24 17.82 35.44
C ALA A 519 -47.13 16.80 35.81
N GLU A 520 -46.31 16.86 36.87
CA GLU A 520 -46.54 17.06 38.33
C GLU A 520 -47.33 15.92 39.01
N GLY A 521 -46.83 15.23 40.05
CA GLY A 521 -45.48 15.21 40.67
C GLY A 521 -45.47 14.52 42.05
N ALA A 522 -44.33 13.96 42.53
CA ALA A 522 -44.21 13.42 43.90
C ALA A 522 -42.75 13.36 44.45
N ARG A 523 -42.63 13.43 45.78
CA ARG A 523 -41.44 13.74 46.60
C ARG A 523 -40.42 12.60 46.81
N THR A 524 -39.19 13.01 47.13
CA THR A 524 -38.03 12.27 47.72
C THR A 524 -38.10 12.21 49.28
N PRO A 525 -37.09 11.74 50.06
CA PRO A 525 -35.92 10.85 49.82
C PRO A 525 -35.81 9.68 50.85
N LEU A 526 -34.73 8.88 50.78
CA LEU A 526 -34.09 8.26 51.96
C LEU A 526 -32.56 8.12 51.75
N ARG A 527 -31.80 7.90 52.84
CA ARG A 527 -30.33 8.07 52.91
C ARG A 527 -29.72 7.12 53.96
N SER A 528 -28.49 6.62 53.73
CA SER A 528 -27.47 6.30 54.75
C SER A 528 -26.21 5.70 54.11
N ASP A 529 -25.10 5.54 54.83
CA ASP A 529 -24.15 6.57 55.32
C ASP A 529 -22.88 5.82 55.79
N ALA A 530 -21.69 6.44 55.69
CA ALA A 530 -20.45 5.97 56.31
C ALA A 530 -19.46 7.15 56.50
N GLN A 531 -18.94 7.29 57.72
CA GLN A 531 -18.06 8.37 58.22
C GLN A 531 -16.56 8.01 58.08
N GLU A 532 -15.55 8.87 58.34
CA GLU A 532 -15.47 10.32 58.64
C GLU A 532 -14.38 10.91 57.66
N GLU A 533 -13.57 11.98 57.80
CA GLU A 533 -13.20 13.07 58.74
C GLU A 533 -12.58 14.21 57.85
N ALA A 534 -12.42 15.49 58.20
CA ALA A 534 -12.63 16.26 59.43
C ALA A 534 -12.90 17.77 59.07
N GLN A 535 -12.56 18.71 59.95
CA GLN A 535 -12.56 20.18 59.77
C GLN A 535 -11.36 20.80 60.53
N PRO A 536 -11.03 22.13 60.50
CA PRO A 536 -11.69 23.32 59.89
C PRO A 536 -10.83 24.00 58.78
N SER A 537 -11.31 24.96 57.96
CA SER A 537 -11.82 26.33 58.23
C SER A 537 -10.75 27.28 58.85
N SER A 538 -10.62 28.56 58.47
CA SER A 538 -11.46 29.47 57.65
C SER A 538 -10.61 30.60 56.99
N THR A 539 -11.20 31.46 56.14
CA THR A 539 -10.53 32.70 55.66
C THR A 539 -11.49 33.80 55.16
N PRO A 540 -11.47 34.99 55.80
CA PRO A 540 -11.82 36.28 55.18
C PRO A 540 -10.83 37.41 55.62
N PRO A 541 -11.01 38.69 55.23
CA PRO A 541 -11.24 39.24 53.88
C PRO A 541 -10.25 40.41 53.55
N ARG A 542 -10.55 41.19 52.49
CA ARG A 542 -9.82 42.39 52.00
C ARG A 542 -9.48 43.44 53.08
N LYS A 543 -8.34 44.15 52.92
CA LYS A 543 -8.30 45.62 52.70
C LYS A 543 -6.90 46.20 52.37
N GLU A 544 -6.93 47.48 51.95
CA GLU A 544 -5.94 48.58 51.98
C GLU A 544 -4.67 48.47 52.88
N SER A 545 -3.57 49.22 52.69
CA SER A 545 -3.05 50.03 51.55
C SER A 545 -1.67 50.68 51.89
N LEU A 546 -1.04 51.31 50.88
CA LEU A 546 -0.19 52.53 50.98
C LEU A 546 1.25 52.48 51.56
N LEU A 547 2.04 53.46 51.08
CA LEU A 547 3.34 54.00 51.54
C LEU A 547 4.62 53.11 51.39
N GLY A 548 5.78 53.65 50.96
CA GLY A 548 5.99 54.96 50.33
C GLY A 548 7.42 55.53 50.31
N GLY A 549 8.06 55.52 49.12
CA GLY A 549 8.85 56.64 48.57
C GLY A 549 10.24 57.04 49.12
N LYS A 550 11.18 57.29 48.18
CA LYS A 550 12.10 58.47 48.05
C LYS A 550 12.87 58.30 46.71
N ARG A 551 12.94 59.30 45.80
CA ARG A 551 13.71 60.57 45.80
C ARG A 551 15.24 60.34 45.89
N SER A 552 16.11 61.01 45.11
CA SER A 552 15.95 61.96 43.98
C SER A 552 17.33 62.30 43.34
N MET A 553 17.32 62.95 42.15
CA MET A 553 18.32 63.91 41.61
C MET A 553 19.28 63.51 40.45
N LEU A 554 19.51 64.50 39.57
CA LEU A 554 20.64 64.74 38.63
C LEU A 554 20.79 63.73 37.44
N THR A 555 21.23 64.10 36.22
CA THR A 555 21.69 65.40 35.67
C THR A 555 21.35 65.52 34.17
N SER A 556 21.49 66.72 33.58
CA SER A 556 21.20 67.01 32.17
C SER A 556 22.44 67.22 31.27
N GLY A 557 22.52 66.47 30.16
CA GLY A 557 22.84 67.03 28.83
C GLY A 557 24.29 67.02 28.27
N LYS A 558 24.31 67.04 26.92
CA LYS A 558 25.38 67.46 25.97
C LYS A 558 26.57 66.53 25.62
N LYS A 559 26.76 66.39 24.28
CA LYS A 559 27.96 65.97 23.49
C LYS A 559 28.33 64.48 23.57
N ALA A 560 28.64 63.71 22.51
CA ALA A 560 29.00 63.89 21.08
C ALA A 560 30.52 63.92 20.74
N LYS A 561 30.98 62.90 19.99
CA LYS A 561 32.21 62.71 19.16
C LYS A 561 32.34 61.20 18.80
N LYS A 562 33.11 60.69 17.82
CA LYS A 562 33.49 61.05 16.43
C LYS A 562 34.24 59.79 15.86
N ALA A 563 34.61 59.62 14.59
CA ALA A 563 34.84 60.55 13.48
C ALA A 563 34.42 59.92 12.11
N LYS A 564 33.92 60.71 11.14
CA LYS A 564 34.59 61.17 9.88
C LYS A 564 34.80 60.06 8.81
N THR A 565 34.75 60.35 7.51
CA THR A 565 34.82 61.63 6.73
C THR A 565 33.52 61.88 5.92
N ALA A 566 32.92 63.09 5.96
CA ALA A 566 33.18 64.28 5.11
C ALA A 566 32.80 64.06 3.62
N GLU A 567 31.85 64.73 2.93
CA GLU A 567 31.02 65.97 3.08
C GLU A 567 31.40 67.11 2.11
N GLN A 568 30.60 67.30 1.04
CA GLN A 568 30.35 68.53 0.25
C GLN A 568 29.28 68.22 -0.84
N GLY A 569 28.36 69.12 -1.27
CA GLY A 569 28.12 70.46 -0.70
C GLY A 569 27.25 71.50 -1.46
N THR A 570 26.25 71.17 -2.30
CA THR A 570 25.34 72.17 -2.96
C THR A 570 23.92 71.59 -3.15
N LYS A 571 22.81 72.25 -2.75
CA LYS A 571 22.14 73.50 -3.21
C LYS A 571 21.44 73.40 -4.58
N ALA A 572 20.19 73.87 -4.64
CA ALA A 572 19.33 73.88 -5.83
C ALA A 572 18.70 75.27 -6.08
N SER A 573 18.54 75.68 -7.34
CA SER A 573 17.55 76.70 -7.77
C SER A 573 17.48 76.89 -9.31
N LYS A 574 16.25 76.95 -9.84
CA LYS A 574 15.75 77.74 -11.00
C LYS A 574 16.52 77.79 -12.34
N ALA A 575 15.82 77.43 -13.42
CA ALA A 575 15.66 78.28 -14.63
C ALA A 575 14.38 77.89 -15.42
N LYS A 576 13.88 78.78 -16.29
CA LYS A 576 12.76 78.58 -17.25
C LYS A 576 13.08 79.36 -18.55
N GLY A 577 12.62 78.84 -19.70
CA GLY A 577 12.61 79.47 -21.05
C GLY A 577 12.62 78.36 -22.12
N ALA A 578 11.76 78.25 -23.15
CA ALA A 578 11.05 79.21 -24.03
C ALA A 578 11.99 79.95 -25.01
N ALA A 579 11.78 80.02 -26.34
CA ALA A 579 10.79 79.41 -27.26
C ALA A 579 11.45 79.31 -28.69
N LYS A 580 10.84 79.20 -29.90
CA LYS A 580 9.46 79.29 -30.45
C LYS A 580 9.43 78.73 -31.90
N GLU A 581 8.27 78.27 -32.42
CA GLU A 581 7.98 78.02 -33.87
C GLU A 581 8.81 76.92 -34.60
N VAL A 582 8.50 76.44 -35.82
CA VAL A 582 7.62 76.88 -36.95
C VAL A 582 6.61 75.76 -37.35
N ALA A 583 5.64 76.06 -38.22
CA ALA A 583 4.55 75.18 -38.68
C ALA A 583 4.63 74.83 -40.20
N GLU A 584 3.49 74.42 -40.78
CA GLU A 584 3.25 74.04 -42.20
C GLU A 584 3.81 72.66 -42.64
N ALA A 585 3.24 71.96 -43.64
CA ALA A 585 2.12 72.29 -44.53
C ALA A 585 1.15 71.10 -44.72
N SER A 586 -0.12 71.39 -45.03
CA SER A 586 -1.12 70.43 -45.49
C SER A 586 -1.29 70.49 -47.02
N LYS A 587 -1.75 69.39 -47.64
CA LYS A 587 -2.24 69.38 -49.03
C LYS A 587 -3.10 68.14 -49.35
N GLU A 588 -4.42 68.35 -49.42
CA GLU A 588 -5.26 67.63 -50.39
C GLU A 588 -5.19 68.38 -51.75
N PRO A 589 -5.81 67.85 -52.81
CA PRO A 589 -7.15 68.40 -53.11
C PRO A 589 -8.19 67.36 -53.59
N ALA A 590 -9.44 67.81 -53.63
CA ALA A 590 -10.59 67.19 -54.28
C ALA A 590 -10.37 66.87 -55.79
N GLY A 591 -11.18 66.04 -56.45
CA GLY A 591 -12.37 65.32 -55.99
C GLY A 591 -13.64 65.69 -56.77
N THR A 592 -14.18 64.74 -57.53
CA THR A 592 -15.47 64.73 -58.27
C THR A 592 -15.76 63.29 -58.75
N ALA A 593 -16.98 62.84 -59.09
CA ALA A 593 -18.34 63.19 -58.63
C ALA A 593 -19.34 62.18 -59.27
N MET A 594 -20.38 61.77 -58.52
CA MET A 594 -21.52 60.91 -58.98
C MET A 594 -21.10 59.48 -59.40
N GLU A 595 -21.97 58.47 -59.51
CA GLU A 595 -23.44 58.32 -59.42
C GLU A 595 -23.78 57.43 -58.19
N GLU A 596 -24.78 57.71 -57.33
CA GLU A 596 -26.26 57.54 -57.44
C GLU A 596 -26.77 56.08 -57.28
N GLU A 597 -28.02 55.98 -56.78
CA GLU A 597 -28.76 54.79 -56.29
C GLU A 597 -28.25 54.07 -55.02
N GLU A 598 -29.09 53.38 -54.23
CA GLU A 598 -30.17 53.86 -53.33
C GLU A 598 -30.31 52.82 -52.17
N GLU A 599 -31.19 53.07 -51.20
CA GLU A 599 -31.70 52.14 -50.15
C GLU A 599 -30.70 51.30 -49.33
N ALA A 600 -30.58 51.62 -48.04
CA ALA A 600 -29.90 50.76 -47.07
C ALA A 600 -30.84 49.70 -46.46
N PRO A 601 -30.56 48.39 -46.59
CA PRO A 601 -31.24 47.36 -45.83
C PRO A 601 -30.54 47.06 -44.49
N ARG A 602 -31.23 47.41 -43.39
CA ARG A 602 -31.19 46.79 -42.05
C ARG A 602 -29.85 46.69 -41.29
N ALA A 603 -29.90 47.20 -40.06
CA ALA A 603 -28.98 46.81 -38.99
C ALA A 603 -29.30 45.37 -38.49
N GLU A 604 -28.90 44.34 -39.23
CA GLU A 604 -29.18 42.95 -38.83
C GLU A 604 -28.13 41.88 -39.26
N GLU A 605 -26.82 42.18 -39.17
CA GLU A 605 -25.79 41.11 -39.11
C GLU A 605 -24.69 41.34 -38.05
N LEU A 606 -25.03 42.02 -36.95
CA LEU A 606 -24.24 41.90 -35.73
C LEU A 606 -24.53 40.53 -35.09
N ALA A 607 -23.78 39.51 -35.51
CA ALA A 607 -23.90 38.15 -34.98
C ALA A 607 -23.89 38.18 -33.45
N LYS A 608 -24.98 37.70 -32.83
CA LYS A 608 -25.19 37.79 -31.37
C LYS A 608 -24.09 37.03 -30.66
N GLU A 609 -23.18 37.76 -30.01
CA GLU A 609 -22.07 37.21 -29.24
C GLU A 609 -22.63 36.25 -28.19
N THR A 610 -22.52 34.95 -28.45
CA THR A 610 -23.17 33.90 -27.66
C THR A 610 -22.27 33.55 -26.49
N LEU A 611 -22.11 34.55 -25.61
CA LEU A 611 -21.24 34.49 -24.46
C LEU A 611 -21.77 33.46 -23.46
N PRO A 612 -20.94 32.53 -22.95
CA PRO A 612 -21.36 31.64 -21.86
C PRO A 612 -21.86 32.46 -20.66
N THR A 613 -22.90 31.96 -20.01
CA THR A 613 -23.45 32.55 -18.80
C THR A 613 -22.45 32.51 -17.65
N ALA A 614 -22.72 33.30 -16.60
CA ALA A 614 -21.93 33.27 -15.37
C ALA A 614 -21.85 31.87 -14.75
N GLU A 615 -22.94 31.10 -14.82
CA GLU A 615 -23.06 29.75 -14.25
C GLU A 615 -22.35 28.69 -15.10
N GLU A 616 -22.47 28.77 -16.43
CA GLU A 616 -21.73 27.88 -17.35
C GLU A 616 -20.22 28.13 -17.25
N LEU A 617 -19.79 29.38 -17.23
CA LEU A 617 -18.37 29.73 -17.11
C LEU A 617 -17.80 29.36 -15.74
N ALA A 618 -18.60 29.44 -14.67
CA ALA A 618 -18.24 28.94 -13.33
C ALA A 618 -18.36 27.41 -13.18
N SER A 619 -18.84 26.68 -14.19
CA SER A 619 -19.08 25.24 -14.11
C SER A 619 -17.79 24.43 -14.20
N SER A 620 -17.64 23.44 -13.31
CA SER A 620 -16.60 22.41 -13.44
C SER A 620 -16.78 21.47 -14.64
N LYS A 621 -17.93 21.56 -15.34
CA LYS A 621 -18.23 20.85 -16.59
C LYS A 621 -18.01 21.70 -17.86
N PHE A 622 -17.55 22.95 -17.74
CA PHE A 622 -17.33 23.85 -18.88
C PHE A 622 -16.43 23.21 -19.95
N CYS A 623 -16.92 23.17 -21.19
CA CYS A 623 -16.19 22.67 -22.35
C CYS A 623 -15.51 23.83 -23.09
N PRO A 624 -14.17 23.92 -23.10
CA PRO A 624 -13.48 25.03 -23.75
C PRO A 624 -13.79 25.16 -25.24
N ALA A 625 -14.01 24.05 -25.95
CA ALA A 625 -14.25 24.01 -27.40
C ALA A 625 -15.61 24.60 -27.81
N GLU A 626 -16.64 24.46 -26.95
CA GLU A 626 -18.02 24.88 -27.27
C GLU A 626 -18.19 26.41 -27.16
N ALA A 627 -17.42 27.06 -26.29
CA ALA A 627 -17.53 28.50 -26.00
C ALA A 627 -16.82 29.44 -27.01
N GLN A 628 -16.30 28.93 -28.12
CA GLN A 628 -15.33 29.65 -28.99
C GLN A 628 -15.95 30.41 -30.16
N LYS A 629 -17.20 30.14 -30.54
CA LYS A 629 -17.81 30.72 -31.75
C LYS A 629 -18.20 32.18 -31.56
N GLY A 630 -17.34 33.09 -32.01
CA GLY A 630 -17.63 34.53 -32.11
C GLY A 630 -17.52 35.32 -30.80
N VAL A 631 -16.93 34.72 -29.76
CA VAL A 631 -16.73 35.36 -28.44
C VAL A 631 -15.45 36.19 -28.42
N ARG A 632 -15.54 37.43 -27.91
CA ARG A 632 -14.38 38.29 -27.68
C ARG A 632 -13.72 37.95 -26.34
N TRP A 633 -12.40 37.85 -26.32
CA TRP A 633 -11.64 37.52 -25.11
C TRP A 633 -11.85 38.53 -23.96
N SER A 634 -12.03 39.81 -24.29
CA SER A 634 -12.40 40.86 -23.33
C SER A 634 -13.79 40.63 -22.72
N SER A 635 -14.81 40.28 -23.52
CA SER A 635 -16.15 39.92 -23.03
C SER A 635 -16.11 38.70 -22.10
N LEU A 636 -15.35 37.66 -22.47
CA LEU A 636 -15.21 36.43 -21.68
C LEU A 636 -14.47 36.66 -20.36
N LEU A 637 -13.42 37.49 -20.38
CA LEU A 637 -12.67 37.87 -19.18
C LEU A 637 -13.49 38.82 -18.28
N ALA A 638 -14.27 39.73 -18.84
CA ALA A 638 -15.24 40.54 -18.10
C ALA A 638 -16.26 39.66 -17.37
N ARG A 639 -16.78 38.60 -18.01
CA ARG A 639 -17.72 37.67 -17.36
C ARG A 639 -17.05 36.94 -16.20
N ALA A 640 -15.82 36.48 -16.33
CA ALA A 640 -15.09 35.83 -15.24
C ALA A 640 -14.82 36.78 -14.06
N LEU A 641 -14.44 38.03 -14.34
CA LEU A 641 -14.27 39.08 -13.33
C LEU A 641 -15.59 39.50 -12.67
N GLN A 642 -16.71 39.50 -13.41
CA GLN A 642 -18.04 39.73 -12.85
C GLN A 642 -18.44 38.62 -11.87
N VAL A 643 -18.15 37.35 -12.20
CA VAL A 643 -18.29 36.22 -11.26
C VAL A 643 -17.42 36.43 -10.02
N ALA A 644 -16.21 37.00 -10.17
CA ALA A 644 -15.33 37.28 -9.03
C ALA A 644 -15.89 38.33 -8.06
N VAL A 645 -16.72 39.27 -8.52
CA VAL A 645 -17.41 40.26 -7.69
C VAL A 645 -18.59 39.64 -6.94
N THR A 646 -19.30 38.67 -7.52
CA THR A 646 -20.52 38.09 -6.93
C THR A 646 -20.30 36.79 -6.16
N SER A 647 -19.28 36.00 -6.50
CA SER A 647 -18.93 34.75 -5.82
C SER A 647 -17.41 34.48 -5.88
N PRO A 648 -16.67 34.80 -4.81
CA PRO A 648 -15.23 34.54 -4.73
C PRO A 648 -14.86 33.06 -4.90
N GLU A 649 -15.73 32.12 -4.53
CA GLU A 649 -15.49 30.68 -4.71
C GLU A 649 -15.61 30.27 -6.19
N ALA A 650 -16.60 30.80 -6.91
CA ALA A 650 -16.77 30.57 -8.34
C ALA A 650 -15.69 31.27 -9.19
N SER A 651 -15.09 32.35 -8.68
CA SER A 651 -14.09 33.18 -9.37
C SER A 651 -12.89 32.39 -9.91
N ILE A 652 -12.41 31.41 -9.15
CA ILE A 652 -11.25 30.59 -9.52
C ILE A 652 -11.61 29.66 -10.67
N VAL A 653 -12.83 29.14 -10.68
CA VAL A 653 -13.32 28.25 -11.73
C VAL A 653 -13.59 29.04 -13.00
N SER A 654 -14.25 30.21 -12.92
CA SER A 654 -14.52 31.05 -14.09
C SER A 654 -13.24 31.58 -14.75
N LEU A 655 -12.28 32.09 -13.98
CA LEU A 655 -10.99 32.55 -14.52
C LEU A 655 -10.18 31.38 -15.12
N SER A 656 -10.15 30.22 -14.47
CA SER A 656 -9.49 29.02 -15.00
C SER A 656 -10.14 28.55 -16.32
N ASN A 657 -11.47 28.58 -16.42
CA ASN A 657 -12.20 28.23 -17.62
C ASN A 657 -11.99 29.25 -18.76
N THR A 658 -11.91 30.56 -18.46
CA THR A 658 -11.51 31.59 -19.43
C THR A 658 -10.09 31.32 -19.97
N PHE A 659 -9.11 31.05 -19.10
CA PHE A 659 -7.75 30.71 -19.55
C PHE A 659 -7.69 29.40 -20.35
N ARG A 660 -8.53 28.41 -20.01
CA ARG A 660 -8.65 27.16 -20.78
C ARG A 660 -9.28 27.36 -22.16
N ALA A 661 -10.26 28.26 -22.30
CA ALA A 661 -10.81 28.63 -23.61
C ALA A 661 -9.76 29.35 -24.47
N LEU A 662 -9.04 30.30 -23.85
CA LEU A 662 -7.97 31.07 -24.51
C LEU A 662 -6.83 30.17 -25.01
N LEU A 663 -6.32 29.27 -24.16
CA LEU A 663 -5.27 28.29 -24.50
C LEU A 663 -5.70 27.23 -25.53
N HIS A 664 -6.99 27.12 -25.84
CA HIS A 664 -7.52 26.18 -26.83
C HIS A 664 -7.78 26.85 -28.19
N ALA A 665 -8.17 28.13 -28.21
CA ALA A 665 -8.62 28.79 -29.46
C ALA A 665 -7.69 29.89 -29.98
N SER A 666 -6.76 30.41 -29.17
CA SER A 666 -5.83 31.46 -29.59
C SER A 666 -4.50 30.89 -30.06
N GLU A 667 -3.97 31.43 -31.16
CA GLU A 667 -2.63 31.11 -31.68
C GLU A 667 -1.52 31.84 -30.89
N ASP A 668 -1.82 33.00 -30.28
CA ASP A 668 -0.98 33.66 -29.26
C ASP A 668 -1.82 34.01 -28.02
N PRO A 669 -2.06 33.02 -27.12
CA PRO A 669 -2.83 33.22 -25.90
C PRO A 669 -2.28 34.32 -24.98
N LEU A 670 -1.00 34.70 -25.08
CA LEU A 670 -0.41 35.73 -24.23
C LEU A 670 -0.70 37.12 -24.80
N ASN A 671 -0.55 37.32 -26.11
CA ASN A 671 -0.98 38.56 -26.77
C ASN A 671 -2.49 38.78 -26.58
N ASP A 672 -3.31 37.76 -26.81
CA ASP A 672 -4.76 37.88 -26.72
C ASP A 672 -5.23 38.16 -25.28
N LEU A 673 -4.56 37.60 -24.27
CA LEU A 673 -4.79 37.98 -22.86
C LEU A 673 -4.45 39.45 -22.61
N CYS A 674 -3.35 39.96 -23.18
CA CYS A 674 -2.97 41.36 -23.03
C CYS A 674 -3.99 42.29 -23.70
N GLN A 675 -4.40 41.99 -24.94
CA GLN A 675 -5.43 42.76 -25.65
C GLN A 675 -6.79 42.71 -24.93
N ALA A 676 -7.15 41.56 -24.34
CA ALA A 676 -8.35 41.43 -23.51
C ALA A 676 -8.29 42.31 -22.25
N LEU A 677 -7.16 42.32 -21.54
CA LEU A 677 -6.94 43.16 -20.36
C LEU A 677 -6.90 44.65 -20.73
N GLU A 678 -6.19 45.04 -21.78
CA GLU A 678 -6.13 46.41 -22.30
C GLU A 678 -7.54 46.91 -22.67
N SER A 679 -8.36 46.08 -23.33
CA SER A 679 -9.76 46.36 -23.65
C SER A 679 -10.64 46.59 -22.41
N LEU A 680 -10.34 45.95 -21.28
CA LEU A 680 -11.08 46.09 -20.02
C LEU A 680 -10.57 47.22 -19.13
N MET A 681 -9.30 47.59 -19.26
CA MET A 681 -8.69 48.72 -18.55
C MET A 681 -8.86 50.05 -19.28
N LEU A 682 -9.33 50.04 -20.54
CA LEU A 682 -9.58 51.22 -21.37
C LEU A 682 -10.43 52.34 -20.72
N PRO A 683 -11.46 52.07 -19.89
CA PRO A 683 -12.17 53.11 -19.12
C PRO A 683 -11.32 53.85 -18.06
N ALA A 684 -10.08 53.41 -17.82
CA ALA A 684 -9.12 54.02 -16.90
C ALA A 684 -7.71 54.17 -17.53
N ALA A 685 -7.60 54.04 -18.86
CA ALA A 685 -6.31 53.90 -19.56
C ALA A 685 -5.65 55.24 -19.87
N ASP A 686 -4.88 55.75 -18.91
CA ASP A 686 -3.98 56.90 -19.09
C ASP A 686 -2.56 56.62 -18.52
N ARG A 687 -2.29 55.38 -18.06
CA ARG A 687 -1.11 55.06 -17.22
C ARG A 687 -0.43 53.68 -17.37
N LEU A 688 -0.93 52.77 -18.21
CA LEU A 688 -0.35 51.43 -18.37
C LEU A 688 -0.04 51.11 -19.84
N PRO A 689 1.23 51.21 -20.28
CA PRO A 689 1.58 50.88 -21.66
C PRO A 689 1.59 49.35 -21.89
N PRO A 690 1.15 48.85 -23.06
CA PRO A 690 1.07 47.42 -23.40
C PRO A 690 2.34 46.60 -23.14
N LYS A 691 3.52 47.23 -23.27
CA LYS A 691 4.81 46.62 -22.97
C LYS A 691 4.98 46.32 -21.47
N ALA A 692 4.59 47.25 -20.60
CA ALA A 692 4.71 47.05 -19.14
C ALA A 692 3.71 45.99 -18.63
N LEU A 693 2.52 45.89 -19.24
CA LEU A 693 1.57 44.82 -18.92
C LEU A 693 2.11 43.44 -19.35
N ARG A 694 2.65 43.33 -20.58
CA ARG A 694 3.33 42.11 -21.05
C ARG A 694 4.52 41.73 -20.17
N GLU A 695 5.37 42.70 -19.81
CA GLU A 695 6.51 42.46 -18.92
C GLU A 695 6.06 42.04 -17.51
N ALA A 696 4.97 42.62 -16.98
CA ALA A 696 4.41 42.24 -15.69
C ALA A 696 3.78 40.83 -15.71
N LEU A 697 3.07 40.45 -16.78
CA LEU A 697 2.49 39.11 -16.93
C LEU A 697 3.58 38.04 -17.14
N ALA A 698 4.60 38.34 -17.96
CA ALA A 698 5.78 37.49 -18.11
C ALA A 698 6.53 37.33 -16.78
N GLN A 699 6.71 38.41 -16.01
CA GLN A 699 7.27 38.35 -14.66
C GLN A 699 6.36 37.59 -13.68
N TRP A 700 5.04 37.64 -13.83
CA TRP A 700 4.11 36.86 -13.00
C TRP A 700 4.25 35.35 -13.27
N GLY A 701 4.50 34.96 -14.52
CA GLY A 701 4.95 33.60 -14.88
C GLY A 701 6.28 33.17 -14.23
N THR A 702 7.05 34.11 -13.65
CA THR A 702 8.28 33.85 -12.89
C THR A 702 8.15 34.11 -11.38
N ALA A 703 6.94 34.37 -10.87
CA ALA A 703 6.74 34.97 -9.54
C ALA A 703 6.90 34.03 -8.34
N LYS A 704 8.16 33.71 -8.00
CA LYS A 704 8.74 33.30 -6.69
C LYS A 704 8.13 32.15 -5.87
N ALA A 705 6.84 31.87 -5.92
CA ALA A 705 6.26 30.65 -5.38
C ALA A 705 6.44 29.54 -6.42
N GLY A 706 7.60 28.86 -6.38
CA GLY A 706 7.84 27.74 -7.27
C GLY A 706 6.91 26.56 -6.96
N ASN A 707 6.92 25.54 -7.83
CA ASN A 707 6.19 24.29 -7.56
C ASN A 707 6.58 23.69 -6.19
N ALA A 708 7.81 23.90 -5.71
CA ALA A 708 8.24 23.50 -4.37
C ALA A 708 7.42 24.17 -3.24
N GLU A 709 7.15 25.47 -3.32
CA GLU A 709 6.35 26.22 -2.35
C GLU A 709 4.88 25.79 -2.40
N VAL A 710 4.33 25.61 -3.61
CA VAL A 710 2.96 25.13 -3.80
C VAL A 710 2.77 23.71 -3.26
N LEU A 711 3.72 22.81 -3.55
CA LEU A 711 3.70 21.43 -3.03
C LEU A 711 3.90 21.41 -1.51
N ARG A 712 4.74 22.28 -0.94
CA ARG A 712 4.89 22.42 0.52
C ARG A 712 3.59 22.90 1.16
N ALA A 713 2.94 23.92 0.60
CA ALA A 713 1.66 24.44 1.08
C ALA A 713 0.54 23.39 1.00
N LEU A 714 0.41 22.69 -0.13
CA LEU A 714 -0.53 21.57 -0.29
C LEU A 714 -0.24 20.44 0.70
N ALA A 715 1.01 20.03 0.83
CA ALA A 715 1.40 18.98 1.77
C ALA A 715 1.07 19.37 3.23
N GLN A 716 1.34 20.62 3.63
CA GLN A 716 0.99 21.11 4.97
C GLN A 716 -0.53 21.21 5.16
N ALA A 717 -1.27 21.71 4.17
CA ALA A 717 -2.73 21.80 4.24
C ALA A 717 -3.39 20.42 4.45
N PHE A 718 -3.05 19.41 3.64
CA PHE A 718 -3.64 18.07 3.75
C PHE A 718 -3.04 17.24 4.91
N ALA A 719 -1.83 17.59 5.38
CA ALA A 719 -1.27 17.02 6.61
C ALA A 719 -1.91 17.59 7.88
N LEU A 720 -2.39 18.83 7.87
CA LEU A 720 -3.04 19.50 9.02
C LEU A 720 -4.57 19.47 8.99
N THR A 721 -5.18 19.28 7.82
CA THR A 721 -6.64 19.33 7.61
C THR A 721 -7.08 18.16 6.73
N ARG A 722 -8.23 17.55 7.05
CA ARG A 722 -8.93 16.58 6.18
C ARG A 722 -9.69 17.35 5.10
N PRO A 723 -9.69 16.92 3.83
CA PRO A 723 -10.53 17.52 2.81
C PRO A 723 -12.00 17.27 3.12
N ALA A 724 -12.86 18.17 2.62
CA ALA A 724 -14.30 17.97 2.66
C ALA A 724 -14.69 16.70 1.89
N ARG A 725 -15.73 16.03 2.37
CA ARG A 725 -16.36 14.84 1.76
C ARG A 725 -17.82 15.18 1.46
N ALA A 726 -18.50 14.37 0.64
CA ALA A 726 -19.85 14.66 0.14
C ALA A 726 -20.93 14.95 1.22
N SER A 727 -20.68 14.60 2.49
CA SER A 727 -21.55 14.87 3.63
C SER A 727 -20.86 15.54 4.83
N ALA A 728 -19.60 16.02 4.69
CA ALA A 728 -18.83 16.58 5.79
C ALA A 728 -17.87 17.70 5.33
N PRO A 729 -17.74 18.81 6.08
CA PRO A 729 -16.80 19.89 5.76
C PRO A 729 -15.33 19.45 5.94
N ALA A 730 -14.39 20.32 5.57
CA ALA A 730 -12.98 20.13 5.87
C ALA A 730 -12.70 20.30 7.37
N GLU A 731 -11.97 19.36 7.99
CA GLU A 731 -11.77 19.30 9.45
C GLU A 731 -10.29 19.35 9.85
N PRO A 732 -9.89 20.17 10.83
CA PRO A 732 -8.54 20.14 11.40
C PRO A 732 -8.19 18.77 12.01
N ARG A 733 -7.00 18.26 11.68
CA ARG A 733 -6.47 16.99 12.18
C ARG A 733 -5.89 17.16 13.58
N THR A 734 -6.26 16.26 14.49
CA THR A 734 -5.71 16.20 15.85
C THR A 734 -4.46 15.33 15.90
N PHE A 735 -3.50 15.71 16.76
CA PHE A 735 -2.21 15.03 16.93
C PHE A 735 -1.97 14.68 18.39
N ALA A 736 -1.34 13.54 18.65
CA ALA A 736 -1.02 13.11 20.02
C ALA A 736 0.16 13.89 20.64
N SER A 737 1.03 14.51 19.83
CA SER A 737 2.09 15.41 20.28
C SER A 737 2.57 16.32 19.14
N GLU A 738 3.36 17.35 19.49
CA GLU A 738 4.02 18.25 18.54
C GLU A 738 5.00 17.53 17.61
N GLU A 739 5.72 16.53 18.11
CA GLU A 739 6.64 15.69 17.34
C GLU A 739 5.85 14.87 16.32
N GLY A 740 4.67 14.35 16.71
CA GLY A 740 3.75 13.67 15.80
C GLY A 740 3.25 14.58 14.67
N ARG A 741 2.92 15.84 14.99
CA ARG A 741 2.52 16.86 13.99
C ARG A 741 3.67 17.15 13.02
N ARG A 742 4.87 17.44 13.53
CA ARG A 742 6.08 17.71 12.73
C ARG A 742 6.47 16.52 11.85
N ALA A 743 6.36 15.31 12.37
CA ALA A 743 6.62 14.08 11.62
C ALA A 743 5.64 13.88 10.46
N MET A 744 4.34 14.15 10.66
CA MET A 744 3.33 14.06 9.61
C MET A 744 3.54 15.11 8.52
N LEU A 745 3.79 16.37 8.90
CA LEU A 745 4.12 17.46 7.96
C LEU A 745 5.30 17.08 7.05
N ALA A 746 6.44 16.75 7.65
CA ALA A 746 7.65 16.42 6.92
C ALA A 746 7.53 15.11 6.11
N ALA A 747 6.67 14.17 6.54
CA ALA A 747 6.35 12.97 5.77
C ALA A 747 5.51 13.30 4.52
N MET A 748 4.48 14.13 4.66
CA MET A 748 3.63 14.56 3.54
C MET A 748 4.42 15.38 2.53
N GLU A 749 5.25 16.34 2.96
CA GLU A 749 6.08 17.16 2.07
C GLU A 749 6.98 16.30 1.18
N ARG A 750 7.72 15.34 1.77
CA ARG A 750 8.60 14.40 1.03
C ARG A 750 7.84 13.37 0.18
N ALA A 751 6.59 13.07 0.52
CA ALA A 751 5.77 12.17 -0.28
C ALA A 751 5.14 12.88 -1.48
N LEU A 752 4.66 14.11 -1.28
CA LEU A 752 4.01 14.91 -2.31
C LEU A 752 5.00 15.42 -3.36
N ALA A 753 6.19 15.87 -2.94
CA ALA A 753 7.25 16.27 -3.85
C ALA A 753 7.69 15.13 -4.79
N ARG A 754 7.92 13.92 -4.22
CA ARG A 754 8.24 12.73 -5.03
C ARG A 754 7.07 12.32 -5.91
N ALA A 755 5.85 12.26 -5.39
CA ALA A 755 4.65 11.91 -6.18
C ALA A 755 4.39 12.87 -7.35
N HIS A 756 4.75 14.16 -7.22
CA HIS A 756 4.71 15.13 -8.29
C HIS A 756 5.81 14.90 -9.35
N GLY A 757 7.05 14.58 -8.92
CA GLY A 757 8.12 14.20 -9.84
C GLY A 757 7.81 12.92 -10.63
N GLU A 758 7.35 11.90 -9.91
CA GLU A 758 6.96 10.58 -10.39
C GLU A 758 5.73 10.61 -11.32
N SER A 759 4.88 11.63 -11.22
CA SER A 759 3.72 11.82 -12.10
C SER A 759 4.00 12.64 -13.36
N GLY A 760 5.21 13.20 -13.52
CA GLY A 760 5.53 14.12 -14.61
C GLY A 760 5.07 15.56 -14.37
N GLY A 761 5.05 16.01 -13.11
CA GLY A 761 4.60 17.36 -12.74
C GLY A 761 3.08 17.56 -12.79
N ARG A 762 2.30 16.46 -12.93
CA ARG A 762 0.84 16.54 -13.08
C ARG A 762 0.16 16.63 -11.72
N PHE A 763 -0.46 17.78 -11.46
CA PHE A 763 -1.27 18.01 -10.26
C PHE A 763 -2.59 17.23 -10.24
N GLU A 764 -3.19 16.86 -11.38
CA GLU A 764 -4.48 16.15 -11.41
C GLU A 764 -4.49 14.81 -10.63
N PRO A 765 -3.60 13.83 -10.87
CA PRO A 765 -3.57 12.60 -10.07
C PRO A 765 -3.18 12.85 -8.61
N LEU A 766 -2.40 13.90 -8.36
CA LEU A 766 -1.91 14.30 -7.04
C LEU A 766 -3.06 14.86 -6.18
N LEU A 767 -3.84 15.79 -6.73
CA LEU A 767 -5.02 16.38 -6.11
C LEU A 767 -6.14 15.33 -5.95
N ARG A 768 -6.33 14.44 -6.93
CA ARG A 768 -7.27 13.30 -6.80
C ARG A 768 -6.91 12.38 -5.63
N ALA A 769 -5.62 12.13 -5.39
CA ALA A 769 -5.17 11.35 -4.24
C ALA A 769 -5.32 12.15 -2.92
N LEU A 770 -4.93 13.42 -2.89
CA LEU A 770 -5.07 14.28 -1.73
C LEU A 770 -6.53 14.46 -1.27
N LEU A 771 -7.46 14.72 -2.20
CA LEU A 771 -8.89 14.86 -1.92
C LEU A 771 -9.54 13.54 -1.47
N ALA A 772 -8.95 12.39 -1.81
CA ALA A 772 -9.33 11.09 -1.26
C ALA A 772 -8.75 10.80 0.16
N ASP A 773 -8.16 11.81 0.81
CA ASP A 773 -7.48 11.75 2.12
C ASP A 773 -6.28 10.77 2.19
N CYS A 774 -5.59 10.55 1.07
CA CYS A 774 -4.46 9.61 1.00
C CYS A 774 -3.30 10.01 1.93
N ARG A 775 -2.72 9.01 2.60
CA ARG A 775 -1.57 9.19 3.50
C ARG A 775 -0.25 9.27 2.70
N PRO A 776 0.82 9.80 3.29
CA PRO A 776 2.15 9.89 2.65
C PRO A 776 2.69 8.58 2.06
N ALA A 777 2.31 7.42 2.63
CA ALA A 777 2.72 6.10 2.13
C ALA A 777 1.93 5.64 0.89
N GLU A 778 0.66 6.06 0.77
CA GLU A 778 -0.28 5.60 -0.26
C GLU A 778 -0.13 6.38 -1.58
N LEU A 779 0.41 7.61 -1.53
CA LEU A 779 0.63 8.48 -2.69
C LEU A 779 1.45 7.79 -3.81
N TYR A 780 2.43 6.93 -3.49
CA TYR A 780 3.22 6.24 -4.52
C TYR A 780 2.38 5.27 -5.36
N CYS A 781 1.43 4.57 -4.75
CA CYS A 781 0.58 3.61 -5.46
C CYS A 781 -0.46 4.31 -6.36
N ARG A 782 -0.85 5.55 -6.05
CA ARG A 782 -1.82 6.33 -6.84
C ARG A 782 -1.17 7.25 -7.88
N CYS A 783 -0.01 7.82 -7.57
CA CYS A 783 0.67 8.86 -8.38
C CYS A 783 2.01 8.43 -8.99
N GLY A 784 2.49 7.22 -8.69
CA GLY A 784 3.80 6.72 -9.14
C GLY A 784 3.90 6.43 -10.65
N PRO A 785 5.11 6.08 -11.14
CA PRO A 785 5.41 6.05 -12.57
C PRO A 785 4.63 4.99 -13.36
N ARG A 786 4.32 5.31 -14.62
CA ARG A 786 3.60 4.44 -15.57
C ARG A 786 4.25 4.54 -16.95
N CYS A 787 4.34 3.42 -17.67
CA CYS A 787 4.76 3.47 -19.08
C CYS A 787 3.78 4.34 -19.90
N GLY A 788 4.26 4.98 -20.96
CA GLY A 788 3.52 5.97 -21.74
C GLY A 788 3.29 7.33 -21.07
N ALA A 789 3.79 7.60 -19.87
CA ALA A 789 3.69 8.94 -19.25
C ALA A 789 4.98 9.35 -18.55
N ALA A 790 5.61 10.42 -19.04
CA ALA A 790 6.89 10.92 -18.57
C ALA A 790 6.94 11.24 -17.06
N LEU A 791 8.13 11.11 -16.49
CA LEU A 791 8.53 11.56 -15.16
C LEU A 791 9.35 12.84 -15.28
N LEU A 792 9.33 13.72 -14.26
CA LEU A 792 10.30 14.81 -14.20
C LEU A 792 11.72 14.22 -13.99
N PRO A 793 12.73 14.61 -14.78
CA PRO A 793 14.07 14.07 -14.64
C PRO A 793 14.71 14.47 -13.30
N MET A 794 15.50 13.58 -12.71
CA MET A 794 16.40 13.91 -11.60
C MET A 794 17.59 14.72 -12.16
N ALA A 795 17.79 15.93 -11.65
CA ALA A 795 18.92 16.78 -12.01
C ALA A 795 20.15 16.48 -11.11
N ALA A 796 21.34 16.62 -11.68
CA ALA A 796 22.60 16.46 -10.95
C ALA A 796 23.03 17.79 -10.30
N GLN A 797 23.79 17.71 -9.21
CA GLN A 797 24.52 18.85 -8.68
C GLN A 797 25.79 19.08 -9.51
N GLU A 798 25.82 20.15 -10.30
CA GLU A 798 27.01 20.51 -11.10
C GLU A 798 28.09 21.13 -10.21
N THR A 799 29.34 20.73 -10.40
CA THR A 799 30.52 21.29 -9.72
C THR A 799 31.74 21.29 -10.65
N ARG A 800 32.66 22.22 -10.42
CA ARG A 800 34.02 22.23 -10.98
C ARG A 800 35.10 22.09 -9.90
N ASP A 801 34.67 22.03 -8.63
CA ASP A 801 35.54 21.79 -7.48
C ASP A 801 35.48 20.30 -7.11
N LEU A 802 36.65 19.68 -7.17
CA LEU A 802 36.87 18.25 -6.98
C LEU A 802 37.03 17.89 -5.50
N GLU A 803 37.60 18.77 -4.68
CA GLU A 803 37.75 18.56 -3.23
C GLU A 803 36.39 18.67 -2.52
N VAL A 804 35.57 19.63 -2.93
CA VAL A 804 34.16 19.74 -2.50
C VAL A 804 33.39 18.47 -2.87
N LEU A 805 33.61 17.91 -4.07
CA LEU A 805 32.97 16.67 -4.47
C LEU A 805 33.44 15.48 -3.61
N LEU A 806 34.74 15.29 -3.40
CA LEU A 806 35.26 14.19 -2.57
C LEU A 806 34.74 14.29 -1.11
N SER A 807 34.69 15.50 -0.56
CA SER A 807 34.11 15.77 0.77
C SER A 807 32.62 15.38 0.84
N GLU A 808 31.83 15.73 -0.19
CA GLU A 808 30.42 15.33 -0.29
C GLU A 808 30.25 13.81 -0.46
N LEU A 809 31.10 13.15 -1.25
CA LEU A 809 31.02 11.71 -1.53
C LEU A 809 31.53 10.82 -0.39
N ALA A 810 32.21 11.39 0.60
CA ALA A 810 32.74 10.67 1.76
C ALA A 810 31.72 9.71 2.39
N GLY A 811 32.09 8.45 2.56
CA GLY A 811 31.20 7.42 3.10
C GLY A 811 30.07 7.00 2.16
N SER A 812 30.27 7.02 0.84
CA SER A 812 29.33 6.48 -0.16
C SER A 812 30.06 5.66 -1.24
N ALA A 813 29.54 4.48 -1.55
CA ALA A 813 29.89 3.78 -2.79
C ALA A 813 29.31 4.53 -3.99
N VAL A 814 30.09 4.70 -5.06
CA VAL A 814 29.74 5.52 -6.23
C VAL A 814 30.03 4.81 -7.55
N LEU A 815 29.30 5.21 -8.58
CA LEU A 815 29.55 4.87 -9.98
C LEU A 815 29.92 6.16 -10.72
N VAL A 816 31.07 6.15 -11.39
CA VAL A 816 31.52 7.23 -12.26
C VAL A 816 31.26 6.81 -13.71
N GLU A 817 30.66 7.69 -14.52
CA GLU A 817 30.47 7.48 -15.97
C GLU A 817 30.70 8.80 -16.73
N GLN A 818 30.87 8.73 -18.04
CA GLN A 818 31.13 9.91 -18.88
C GLN A 818 29.92 10.87 -18.97
N CYS A 819 30.14 12.18 -18.79
CA CYS A 819 29.11 13.22 -18.93
C CYS A 819 28.97 13.63 -20.41
N TYR A 820 28.26 12.81 -21.17
CA TYR A 820 28.01 13.06 -22.59
C TYR A 820 27.29 14.39 -22.86
N PRO A 821 27.71 15.17 -23.87
CA PRO A 821 26.89 16.25 -24.41
C PRO A 821 25.75 15.66 -25.25
N GLY A 822 24.61 16.35 -25.26
CA GLY A 822 23.47 15.95 -26.08
C GLY A 822 22.12 16.23 -25.43
N GLN A 823 21.06 15.74 -26.06
CA GLN A 823 19.69 15.88 -25.54
C GLN A 823 19.36 14.71 -24.61
N ARG A 824 18.99 15.00 -23.35
CA ARG A 824 18.47 13.97 -22.43
C ARG A 824 17.07 13.55 -22.86
N LEU A 825 16.88 12.26 -23.08
CA LEU A 825 15.64 11.64 -23.52
C LEU A 825 15.20 10.56 -22.53
N GLN A 826 13.89 10.44 -22.34
CA GLN A 826 13.26 9.38 -21.55
C GLN A 826 12.46 8.50 -22.52
N VAL A 827 12.84 7.23 -22.68
CA VAL A 827 12.30 6.30 -23.68
C VAL A 827 11.39 5.30 -23.01
N HIS A 828 10.12 5.30 -23.42
CA HIS A 828 9.06 4.42 -22.92
C HIS A 828 8.73 3.39 -23.99
N LYS A 829 8.87 2.09 -23.68
CA LYS A 829 8.44 0.99 -24.55
C LYS A 829 7.16 0.35 -24.01
N SER A 830 6.11 0.28 -24.82
CA SER A 830 4.83 -0.34 -24.47
C SER A 830 4.78 -1.83 -24.77
N ALA A 831 3.79 -2.55 -24.20
CA ALA A 831 3.60 -3.98 -24.42
C ALA A 831 3.31 -4.37 -25.88
N ALA A 832 2.96 -3.40 -26.73
CA ALA A 832 2.76 -3.57 -28.17
C ALA A 832 4.05 -3.27 -28.99
N GLY A 833 5.17 -2.93 -28.33
CA GLY A 833 6.43 -2.57 -28.97
C GLY A 833 6.51 -1.13 -29.47
N SER A 834 5.47 -0.30 -29.27
CA SER A 834 5.55 1.13 -29.59
C SER A 834 6.49 1.86 -28.63
N LEU A 835 7.18 2.88 -29.17
CA LEU A 835 8.04 3.78 -28.41
C LEU A 835 7.38 5.15 -28.29
N ALA A 836 7.36 5.69 -27.08
CA ALA A 836 7.12 7.11 -26.81
C ALA A 836 8.41 7.70 -26.20
N ILE A 837 8.91 8.81 -26.74
CA ILE A 837 10.16 9.44 -26.29
C ILE A 837 9.85 10.83 -25.79
N PHE A 838 10.40 11.20 -24.62
CA PHE A 838 10.13 12.48 -23.97
C PHE A 838 11.41 13.27 -23.75
N SER A 839 11.36 14.57 -24.06
CA SER A 839 12.39 15.55 -23.73
C SER A 839 11.89 16.37 -22.54
N GLY A 840 12.24 15.93 -21.33
CA GLY A 840 11.53 16.36 -20.12
C GLY A 840 10.14 15.73 -20.07
N VAL A 841 9.07 16.54 -20.03
CA VAL A 841 7.67 16.08 -20.06
C VAL A 841 7.00 16.21 -21.44
N ARG A 842 7.65 16.86 -22.40
CA ARG A 842 7.14 16.98 -23.77
C ARG A 842 7.49 15.73 -24.55
N GLU A 843 6.49 15.08 -25.12
CA GLU A 843 6.70 14.00 -26.08
C GLU A 843 7.36 14.57 -27.35
N VAL A 844 8.42 13.93 -27.80
CA VAL A 844 9.14 14.23 -29.03
C VAL A 844 9.00 13.03 -29.95
N ALA A 845 8.35 13.24 -31.09
CA ALA A 845 8.13 12.21 -32.10
C ALA A 845 9.45 11.79 -32.78
N GLY A 846 9.36 10.87 -33.75
CA GLY A 846 10.45 10.48 -34.67
C GLY A 846 10.96 11.60 -35.60
N THR A 847 10.78 12.86 -35.22
CA THR A 847 11.44 14.03 -35.80
C THR A 847 12.77 14.36 -35.09
N VAL A 848 13.01 13.82 -33.89
CA VAL A 848 14.27 13.98 -33.14
C VAL A 848 15.21 12.77 -33.33
N LEU A 849 14.63 11.58 -33.43
CA LEU A 849 15.30 10.30 -33.65
C LEU A 849 14.95 9.78 -35.04
N GLU A 850 15.97 9.53 -35.87
CA GLU A 850 15.79 8.95 -37.20
C GLU A 850 15.36 7.48 -37.13
N GLU A 851 14.65 7.00 -38.15
CA GLU A 851 13.97 5.70 -38.07
C GLU A 851 14.93 4.50 -37.91
N ALA A 852 16.17 4.63 -38.38
CA ALA A 852 17.24 3.66 -38.11
C ALA A 852 17.55 3.55 -36.61
N LEU A 853 17.67 4.69 -35.92
CA LEU A 853 17.92 4.76 -34.48
C LEU A 853 16.67 4.35 -33.66
N MET A 854 15.47 4.60 -34.20
CA MET A 854 14.20 4.08 -33.64
C MET A 854 14.12 2.55 -33.76
N SER A 855 14.50 1.95 -34.89
CA SER A 855 14.56 0.48 -35.02
C SER A 855 15.61 -0.11 -34.08
N ALA A 856 16.82 0.48 -34.05
CA ALA A 856 17.88 0.10 -33.13
C ALA A 856 17.40 0.13 -31.66
N LEU A 857 16.61 1.12 -31.24
CA LEU A 857 15.99 1.14 -29.90
C LEU A 857 14.99 -0.03 -29.70
N ARG A 858 14.08 -0.27 -30.65
CA ARG A 858 13.07 -1.35 -30.56
C ARG A 858 13.73 -2.73 -30.43
N GLU A 859 14.82 -2.95 -31.15
CA GLU A 859 15.60 -4.20 -31.20
C GLU A 859 16.55 -4.36 -29.99
N SER A 860 17.17 -3.27 -29.53
CA SER A 860 18.09 -3.29 -28.39
C SER A 860 17.36 -3.51 -27.07
N ILE A 861 16.17 -2.93 -26.89
CA ILE A 861 15.37 -3.10 -25.67
C ILE A 861 14.70 -4.49 -25.68
N GLN A 862 15.21 -5.41 -24.85
CA GLN A 862 14.73 -6.79 -24.69
C GLN A 862 13.46 -6.89 -23.83
N ALA A 863 13.21 -5.92 -22.96
CA ALA A 863 12.02 -5.90 -22.11
C ALA A 863 10.71 -5.83 -22.93
N ARG A 864 9.61 -6.34 -22.36
CA ARG A 864 8.28 -6.18 -22.95
C ARG A 864 7.81 -4.74 -22.75
N GLU A 865 8.00 -4.21 -21.55
CA GLU A 865 7.70 -2.82 -21.21
C GLU A 865 8.79 -2.20 -20.34
N CYS A 866 9.22 -0.98 -20.64
CA CYS A 866 10.22 -0.29 -19.81
C CYS A 866 10.14 1.24 -19.91
N ILE A 867 10.78 1.90 -18.94
CA ILE A 867 11.18 3.30 -19.00
C ILE A 867 12.69 3.35 -18.75
N VAL A 868 13.45 3.88 -19.72
CA VAL A 868 14.91 4.09 -19.61
C VAL A 868 15.25 5.55 -19.90
N GLU A 869 16.33 6.06 -19.31
CA GLU A 869 16.88 7.37 -19.67
C GLU A 869 18.15 7.24 -20.49
N ALA A 870 18.29 8.13 -21.47
CA ALA A 870 19.44 8.21 -22.36
C ALA A 870 19.87 9.64 -22.64
N VAL A 871 21.09 9.82 -23.13
CA VAL A 871 21.53 11.04 -23.83
C VAL A 871 21.66 10.72 -25.31
N LEU A 872 20.99 11.50 -26.16
CA LEU A 872 21.22 11.51 -27.61
C LEU A 872 22.41 12.42 -27.90
N GLN A 873 23.57 11.81 -28.15
CA GLN A 873 24.77 12.46 -28.64
C GLN A 873 24.75 12.42 -30.17
N ARG A 874 24.94 13.55 -30.84
CA ARG A 874 25.17 13.61 -32.30
C ARG A 874 26.57 14.16 -32.54
N ASP A 875 27.31 13.54 -33.44
CA ASP A 875 28.61 14.05 -33.89
C ASP A 875 28.56 14.29 -35.41
N ALA A 876 28.86 15.51 -35.84
CA ALA A 876 28.70 15.91 -37.24
C ALA A 876 29.76 15.31 -38.19
N GLN A 877 30.78 14.63 -37.67
CA GLN A 877 31.86 14.00 -38.45
C GLN A 877 31.82 12.46 -38.32
N GLU A 878 31.60 11.92 -37.13
CA GLU A 878 31.64 10.46 -36.89
C GLU A 878 30.27 9.78 -36.77
N ALA A 879 29.23 10.49 -36.33
CA ALA A 879 27.93 9.89 -36.00
C ALA A 879 26.74 10.86 -36.21
N PRO A 880 26.43 11.24 -37.47
CA PRO A 880 25.43 12.26 -37.76
C PRO A 880 24.01 11.86 -37.36
N GLU A 881 23.63 10.59 -37.55
CA GLU A 881 22.35 10.00 -37.12
C GLU A 881 22.19 10.01 -35.59
N GLY A 882 23.31 10.01 -34.86
CA GLY A 882 23.40 10.03 -33.41
C GLY A 882 23.56 8.66 -32.73
N VAL A 883 24.08 8.70 -31.50
CA VAL A 883 24.25 7.55 -30.60
C VAL A 883 23.49 7.83 -29.30
N LEU A 884 22.72 6.85 -28.84
CA LEU A 884 21.99 6.90 -27.58
C LEU A 884 22.80 6.24 -26.47
N GLN A 885 23.22 7.05 -25.50
CA GLN A 885 23.93 6.63 -24.30
C GLN A 885 22.91 6.40 -23.18
N VAL A 886 22.40 5.17 -23.04
CA VAL A 886 21.33 4.79 -22.10
C VAL A 886 21.92 4.50 -20.73
N PHE A 887 21.54 5.26 -19.69
CA PHE A 887 22.30 5.34 -18.43
C PHE A 887 21.54 4.94 -17.15
N ASP A 888 20.20 4.89 -17.17
CA ASP A 888 19.35 4.48 -16.03
C ASP A 888 18.07 3.77 -16.51
N CYS A 889 17.47 2.93 -15.65
CA CYS A 889 16.19 2.25 -15.90
C CYS A 889 15.21 2.53 -14.75
N LEU A 890 14.14 3.26 -15.04
CA LEU A 890 13.23 3.83 -14.05
C LEU A 890 12.00 2.95 -13.78
N TRP A 891 11.70 2.02 -14.69
CA TRP A 891 10.54 1.12 -14.62
C TRP A 891 10.75 -0.05 -15.59
N GLN A 892 10.37 -1.28 -15.21
CA GLN A 892 10.46 -2.47 -16.06
C GLN A 892 9.28 -3.42 -15.81
N ASP A 893 8.63 -3.92 -16.88
CA ASP A 893 7.69 -5.06 -16.89
C ASP A 893 6.71 -5.06 -15.70
N GLY A 894 6.02 -3.93 -15.49
CA GLY A 894 5.04 -3.72 -14.41
C GLY A 894 5.62 -3.20 -13.08
N ARG A 895 6.93 -3.00 -12.99
CA ARG A 895 7.66 -2.69 -11.74
C ARG A 895 8.32 -1.30 -11.80
N PRO A 896 7.82 -0.30 -11.06
CA PRO A 896 8.52 0.96 -10.84
C PRO A 896 9.85 0.76 -10.11
N LEU A 897 10.94 1.30 -10.66
CA LEU A 897 12.31 1.21 -10.13
C LEU A 897 12.82 2.52 -9.55
N VAL A 898 12.11 3.65 -9.70
CA VAL A 898 12.57 4.96 -9.16
C VAL A 898 12.90 4.94 -7.66
N ARG A 899 12.12 4.24 -6.83
CA ARG A 899 12.41 4.06 -5.39
C ARG A 899 13.28 2.82 -5.10
N ARG A 900 14.21 2.51 -6.00
CA ARG A 900 15.24 1.45 -5.87
C ARG A 900 16.62 2.07 -6.01
N SER A 901 17.63 1.47 -5.40
CA SER A 901 18.99 2.01 -5.47
C SER A 901 19.54 1.98 -6.90
N LEU A 902 20.40 2.92 -7.26
CA LEU A 902 21.01 2.99 -8.59
C LEU A 902 21.65 1.65 -8.99
N ARG A 903 22.29 0.94 -8.06
CA ARG A 903 22.81 -0.42 -8.29
C ARG A 903 21.72 -1.38 -8.82
N GLN A 904 20.52 -1.33 -8.24
CA GLN A 904 19.39 -2.15 -8.69
C GLN A 904 18.84 -1.68 -10.04
N ARG A 905 18.92 -0.38 -10.35
CA ARG A 905 18.46 0.18 -11.64
C ARG A 905 19.45 -0.09 -12.79
N ARG A 906 20.77 -0.04 -12.54
CA ARG A 906 21.82 -0.46 -13.50
C ARG A 906 21.75 -1.95 -13.79
N ALA A 907 21.64 -2.78 -12.75
CA ALA A 907 21.44 -4.22 -12.92
C ALA A 907 20.14 -4.56 -13.69
N ALA A 908 19.09 -3.71 -13.61
CA ALA A 908 17.91 -3.84 -14.46
C ALA A 908 18.18 -3.37 -15.90
N LEU A 909 18.83 -2.22 -16.10
CA LEU A 909 19.22 -1.71 -17.41
C LEU A 909 20.04 -2.74 -18.22
N GLU A 910 21.00 -3.41 -17.60
CA GLU A 910 21.82 -4.49 -18.18
C GLU A 910 21.01 -5.73 -18.60
N GLN A 911 19.83 -5.95 -18.01
CA GLN A 911 18.89 -7.02 -18.40
C GLN A 911 17.89 -6.53 -19.46
N VAL A 912 17.52 -5.25 -19.41
CA VAL A 912 16.56 -4.59 -20.31
C VAL A 912 17.18 -4.29 -21.68
N LEU A 913 18.48 -4.00 -21.76
CA LEU A 913 19.13 -3.49 -22.96
C LEU A 913 20.25 -4.43 -23.44
N ARG A 914 20.20 -4.80 -24.72
CA ARG A 914 21.32 -5.39 -25.47
C ARG A 914 21.98 -4.27 -26.29
N PRO A 915 23.20 -3.82 -25.96
CA PRO A 915 23.87 -2.75 -26.70
C PRO A 915 24.14 -3.10 -28.17
N CYS A 916 24.17 -2.08 -29.02
CA CYS A 916 24.51 -2.15 -30.43
C CYS A 916 25.36 -0.91 -30.85
N GLY A 917 25.63 -0.74 -32.15
CA GLY A 917 26.43 0.38 -32.66
C GLY A 917 25.89 1.76 -32.25
N SER A 918 24.58 1.97 -32.33
CA SER A 918 23.92 3.26 -32.11
C SER A 918 23.19 3.39 -30.78
N VAL A 919 23.08 2.31 -29.99
CA VAL A 919 22.43 2.30 -28.66
C VAL A 919 23.36 1.59 -27.66
N ARG A 920 23.92 2.34 -26.72
CA ARG A 920 25.01 1.90 -25.83
C ARG A 920 24.64 2.16 -24.36
N ILE A 921 25.33 1.47 -23.44
CA ILE A 921 25.37 1.85 -22.02
C ILE A 921 26.70 2.60 -21.82
N PRO A 922 26.73 3.74 -21.11
CA PRO A 922 27.98 4.40 -20.73
C PRO A 922 28.97 3.43 -20.05
N PRO A 923 30.25 3.41 -20.47
CA PRO A 923 31.29 2.79 -19.66
C PRO A 923 31.32 3.48 -18.31
N SER A 924 31.50 2.68 -17.25
CA SER A 924 31.39 3.18 -15.88
C SER A 924 32.25 2.38 -14.92
N GLU A 925 32.91 3.08 -14.00
CA GLU A 925 33.73 2.50 -12.94
C GLU A 925 32.97 2.59 -11.61
N GLU A 926 32.91 1.47 -10.86
CA GLU A 926 32.31 1.43 -9.52
C GLU A 926 33.39 1.46 -8.43
N PHE A 927 33.23 2.40 -7.50
CA PHE A 927 34.08 2.56 -6.32
C PHE A 927 33.31 2.12 -5.06
N ALA A 928 34.01 1.42 -4.17
CA ALA A 928 33.42 0.86 -2.96
C ALA A 928 33.19 1.92 -1.88
N LEU A 929 32.47 1.54 -0.81
CA LEU A 929 32.37 2.39 0.39
C LEU A 929 33.72 2.46 1.12
N GLU A 930 34.45 1.36 1.08
CA GLU A 930 35.75 1.14 1.70
C GLU A 930 36.92 1.64 0.85
N ASP A 931 36.68 1.94 -0.43
CA ASP A 931 37.68 2.34 -1.44
C ASP A 931 37.04 3.37 -2.41
N PRO A 932 36.82 4.62 -1.95
CA PRO A 932 36.24 5.70 -2.76
C PRO A 932 37.27 6.24 -3.78
N PRO A 933 36.82 6.90 -4.87
CA PRO A 933 37.74 7.41 -5.89
C PRO A 933 38.66 8.49 -5.32
N THR A 934 39.94 8.46 -5.69
CA THR A 934 40.91 9.49 -5.29
C THR A 934 40.83 10.71 -6.20
N ALA A 935 41.46 11.82 -5.78
CA ALA A 935 41.56 13.02 -6.61
C ALA A 935 42.32 12.78 -7.92
N GLU A 936 43.35 11.95 -7.88
CA GLU A 936 44.14 11.54 -9.04
C GLU A 936 43.28 10.76 -10.04
N VAL A 937 42.50 9.79 -9.56
CA VAL A 937 41.61 8.98 -10.41
C VAL A 937 40.49 9.81 -11.05
N LEU A 938 39.82 10.68 -10.28
CA LEU A 938 38.83 11.60 -10.85
C LEU A 938 39.45 12.61 -11.83
N GLY A 939 40.71 13.02 -11.60
CA GLY A 939 41.49 13.83 -12.53
C GLY A 939 41.73 13.10 -13.87
N SER A 940 42.24 11.86 -13.83
CA SER A 940 42.46 11.05 -15.03
C SER A 940 41.17 10.79 -15.82
N LEU A 941 40.06 10.51 -15.13
CA LEU A 941 38.75 10.31 -15.78
C LEU A 941 38.19 11.62 -16.38
N LEU A 942 38.52 12.79 -15.84
CA LEU A 942 38.22 14.09 -16.45
C LEU A 942 39.10 14.38 -17.68
N GLU A 943 40.34 13.92 -17.71
CA GLU A 943 41.22 14.04 -18.90
C GLU A 943 40.74 13.12 -20.02
N GLU A 944 40.37 11.87 -19.71
CA GLU A 944 39.71 10.94 -20.64
C GLU A 944 38.39 11.52 -21.17
N ALA A 945 37.56 12.10 -20.29
CA ALA A 945 36.36 12.82 -20.69
C ALA A 945 36.66 13.96 -21.69
N GLY A 946 37.85 14.58 -21.58
CA GLY A 946 38.33 15.57 -22.53
C GLY A 946 38.65 14.99 -23.91
N ALA A 947 39.35 13.86 -23.95
CA ALA A 947 39.66 13.16 -25.20
C ALA A 947 38.39 12.64 -25.91
N CYS A 948 37.40 12.17 -25.14
CA CYS A 948 36.14 11.64 -25.67
C CYS A 948 35.03 12.69 -25.90
N ASN A 949 35.39 13.97 -26.05
CA ASN A 949 34.46 15.09 -26.29
C ASN A 949 33.28 15.18 -25.28
N CYS A 950 33.51 14.74 -24.04
CA CYS A 950 32.52 14.77 -22.96
C CYS A 950 32.65 16.06 -22.12
N ARG A 951 31.59 16.47 -21.43
CA ARG A 951 31.61 17.69 -20.58
C ARG A 951 32.41 17.52 -19.28
N GLY A 952 32.75 16.28 -18.94
CA GLY A 952 33.34 15.86 -17.67
C GLY A 952 32.79 14.49 -17.28
N VAL A 953 32.63 14.22 -15.98
CA VAL A 953 32.12 12.93 -15.48
C VAL A 953 30.89 13.09 -14.59
N MET A 954 29.96 12.13 -14.69
CA MET A 954 28.82 11.98 -13.79
C MET A 954 29.24 11.06 -12.64
N VAL A 955 29.13 11.53 -11.39
CA VAL A 955 29.43 10.71 -10.21
C VAL A 955 28.14 10.46 -9.42
N LYS A 956 27.70 9.21 -9.38
CA LYS A 956 26.39 8.80 -8.89
C LYS A 956 26.50 7.88 -7.67
N ARG A 957 25.80 8.15 -6.58
CA ARG A 957 25.83 7.29 -5.38
C ARG A 957 25.02 6.00 -5.63
N LEU A 958 25.67 4.84 -5.53
CA LEU A 958 25.09 3.55 -5.91
C LEU A 958 23.87 3.14 -5.08
N GLU A 959 23.83 3.55 -3.80
CA GLU A 959 22.76 3.19 -2.85
C GLU A 959 21.67 4.26 -2.69
N ARG A 960 21.42 5.09 -3.71
CA ARG A 960 20.38 6.14 -3.71
C ARG A 960 19.19 5.85 -4.66
N GLU A 961 18.00 6.26 -4.22
CA GLU A 961 16.79 6.34 -5.05
C GLU A 961 16.97 7.34 -6.22
N TYR A 962 16.04 7.33 -7.18
CA TYR A 962 15.92 8.32 -8.24
C TYR A 962 14.98 9.45 -7.78
N GLU A 963 15.53 10.63 -7.50
CA GLU A 963 14.78 11.78 -6.99
C GLU A 963 14.19 12.61 -8.13
N ALA A 964 13.12 12.07 -8.75
CA ALA A 964 12.42 12.66 -9.89
C ALA A 964 12.02 14.13 -9.65
N GLY A 965 12.37 15.01 -10.59
CA GLY A 965 12.07 16.45 -10.55
C GLY A 965 12.82 17.25 -9.49
N CYS A 966 13.88 16.69 -8.90
CA CYS A 966 14.73 17.36 -7.91
C CYS A 966 16.18 17.42 -8.39
N THR A 967 16.91 18.47 -8.00
CA THR A 967 18.38 18.48 -8.05
C THR A 967 18.90 17.72 -6.83
N SER A 968 19.63 16.62 -7.05
CA SER A 968 19.87 15.61 -6.02
C SER A 968 21.35 15.40 -5.69
N SER A 969 21.67 15.27 -4.40
CA SER A 969 22.97 14.77 -3.91
C SER A 969 23.20 13.27 -4.17
N ALA A 970 22.26 12.58 -4.84
CA ALA A 970 22.48 11.26 -5.40
C ALA A 970 23.34 11.26 -6.67
N CYS A 971 23.48 12.41 -7.35
CA CYS A 971 24.11 12.50 -8.66
C CYS A 971 24.82 13.85 -8.81
N TYR A 972 26.12 13.84 -9.06
CA TYR A 972 26.92 15.03 -9.33
C TYR A 972 27.39 15.02 -10.79
N ALA A 973 27.57 16.20 -11.37
CA ALA A 973 28.27 16.36 -12.64
C ALA A 973 29.54 17.18 -12.37
N LEU A 974 30.70 16.51 -12.42
CA LEU A 974 32.01 17.14 -12.30
C LEU A 974 32.41 17.61 -13.70
N LEU A 975 32.31 18.91 -13.94
CA LEU A 975 32.53 19.52 -15.25
C LEU A 975 34.00 19.88 -15.46
N ARG A 976 34.52 19.71 -16.68
CA ARG A 976 35.88 20.13 -17.04
C ARG A 976 36.02 21.65 -17.01
N PRO A 977 37.22 22.19 -16.75
CA PRO A 977 37.51 23.60 -16.98
C PRO A 977 37.23 23.97 -18.44
N GLY A 978 36.34 24.94 -18.68
CA GLY A 978 35.96 25.41 -20.02
C GLY A 978 34.83 24.64 -20.71
N ALA A 979 34.23 23.63 -20.07
CA ALA A 979 33.01 22.94 -20.53
C ALA A 979 31.71 23.53 -19.97
#